data_AF-A0A1J5DE70-F1
#
_entry.id   AF-A0A1J5DE70-F1
#
_cell.length_a   1.000
_cell.length_b   1.000
_cell.length_c   1.000
_cell.angle_alpha   90.00
_cell.angle_beta   90.00
_cell.angle_gamma   90.00
#
_symmetry.space_group_name_H-M   'P 1'
#
loop_
_entity.id
_entity.type
_entity.pdbx_description
1 polymer ?
#
loop_
_entity_poly.entity_id
_entity_poly.type
_entity_poly.pdbx_seq_one_letter_code
_entity_poly.pdbx_strand_id
1 'polypeptide(L)'
;MNPLLQLIEYGQSCWLDNLTRRMIRSGELKRRVDEQGLRGVTSNPAIFNNAISGSNDYDDQIRELVDKGLQIHEIYEQLVVTDIREACDVLRPVYDESDGIDGFISLEVSPYLAHDTEGTRIEGRRLFQTVDRPNLLIKVPGTPAGIPAIEEMLYEGININVTLLFSIQSYEAVAEAYIRALERRLAGGKPVKNTASVASFFLSRLDVLTDQLLGHRIRSGVSAGKEPKPHELLGKFANANAKLAYQSFKQILASDRWKKLEEKGARVQRLLWASTSTKNPLYRDVCYVEPLIGTHTVNTMPDETIEAFADHGIIVKNSVEMDVNESQNVLKNLRKVGLNPDFITQQLLDEGVQKFIDPFDKLMTTIAEKRLHFLGKNHDSQTFALGKSKGAVQSALDSLRSRQFPQRIFEGDPSLWPSEPGDGEKIKNRLGWLNSIGVFRERVAEIKEFASEIKGAGFLHVVLLGMGGSSLCPEVCRETFVSCKGWPQLTVLDNTDPAAVKGIVSQVDLEKTLFVVASKSGTTGETLSFYNYFYELVKNQVKGEPGHHFIAITDPATPLVAEAQKRRFRRCFENQEDIGGRFSALSYFGLVPMCLMGMDIDLFLDRAKQMQYSCGPYVPAAANPAVQLGTILGIQHQLGRDKVTFVISEPIRTFGYWVEQLLAESTGKDGFGIVPIEGEPLGSPSIYSNDRIFVYMHTMDSNKEDIEERLLALEVAGHPVIRIEVRDKMNLGAEFFRWELATATAGSIMGVNPFDEPNVAESKQNTHDLLDEWRQKGQFNEGYPAFEESGISIHCDPTQKWFHKIEGKSVLDFLRSFVGLAKPPDYIALLPYFLRTPERHNFLQSIRLSLRDRLKVATTLGYGPRYLHSTGQLHKGGPNTGVFIILTADCAEDIAIPRQQYGFATLQRAQALGDFHSLKNKKRRVIRIHLSSQIEGGLKLLAERILQPSNNRLLS
;
A
#
# COMPACT_ATOMS: atom_id res chain seq x y z
N MET A 1 -40.57 39.90 -14.37
CA MET A 1 -40.81 39.08 -13.16
C MET A 1 -39.84 37.91 -13.26
N ASN A 2 -39.03 37.65 -12.24
CA ASN A 2 -37.98 36.62 -12.32
C ASN A 2 -38.63 35.22 -12.43
N PRO A 3 -38.46 34.47 -13.54
CA PRO A 3 -39.04 33.14 -13.71
C PRO A 3 -38.69 32.17 -12.56
N LEU A 4 -37.52 32.30 -11.95
CA LEU A 4 -37.10 31.44 -10.83
C LEU A 4 -38.03 31.58 -9.61
N LEU A 5 -38.49 32.80 -9.31
CA LEU A 5 -39.41 33.04 -8.19
C LEU A 5 -40.79 32.44 -8.46
N GLN A 6 -41.23 32.45 -9.72
CA GLN A 6 -42.51 31.87 -10.13
C GLN A 6 -42.52 30.34 -10.04
N LEU A 7 -41.37 29.65 -10.16
CA LEU A 7 -41.31 28.18 -9.97
C LEU A 7 -41.86 27.76 -8.60
N ILE A 8 -41.58 28.56 -7.57
CA ILE A 8 -42.04 28.33 -6.19
C ILE A 8 -43.58 28.37 -6.14
N GLU A 9 -44.21 29.32 -6.84
CA GLU A 9 -45.67 29.42 -6.92
C GLU A 9 -46.32 28.19 -7.59
N TYR A 10 -45.59 27.50 -8.45
CA TYR A 10 -46.01 26.26 -9.10
C TYR A 10 -45.55 24.98 -8.39
N GLY A 11 -44.99 25.13 -7.17
CA GLY A 11 -44.61 24.00 -6.32
C GLY A 11 -43.33 23.29 -6.74
N GLN A 12 -42.47 23.95 -7.52
CA GLN A 12 -41.13 23.48 -7.88
C GLN A 12 -40.06 24.36 -7.21
N SER A 13 -39.18 23.74 -6.41
CA SER A 13 -38.07 24.46 -5.76
C SER A 13 -36.84 24.52 -6.68
N CYS A 14 -36.22 25.70 -6.79
CA CYS A 14 -34.94 25.92 -7.48
C CYS A 14 -33.78 25.62 -6.52
N TRP A 15 -32.95 24.63 -6.84
CA TRP A 15 -31.73 24.29 -6.11
C TRP A 15 -30.49 24.52 -6.99
N LEU A 16 -29.35 24.78 -6.36
CA LEU A 16 -28.07 25.01 -7.02
C LEU A 16 -27.26 23.71 -7.01
N ASP A 17 -26.76 23.28 -8.18
CA ASP A 17 -25.84 22.14 -8.32
C ASP A 17 -24.38 22.60 -8.34
N ASN A 18 -24.01 23.39 -7.34
CA ASN A 18 -22.66 23.91 -7.14
C ASN A 18 -22.49 24.38 -5.69
N LEU A 19 -21.28 24.28 -5.16
CA LEU A 19 -20.94 24.83 -3.85
C LEU A 19 -19.44 25.11 -3.80
N THR A 20 -19.07 26.35 -3.45
CA THR A 20 -17.68 26.72 -3.21
C THR A 20 -17.56 27.51 -1.92
N ARG A 21 -16.43 27.37 -1.22
CA ARG A 21 -16.12 28.16 -0.02
C ARG A 21 -16.22 29.67 -0.26
N ARG A 22 -15.73 30.14 -1.41
CA ARG A 22 -15.82 31.54 -1.80
C ARG A 22 -17.26 32.02 -1.94
N MET A 23 -18.15 31.22 -2.54
CA MET A 23 -19.56 31.57 -2.69
C MET A 23 -20.24 31.75 -1.33
N ILE A 24 -19.93 30.88 -0.35
CA ILE A 24 -20.45 30.97 1.02
C ILE A 24 -19.92 32.25 1.70
N ARG A 25 -18.59 32.41 1.76
CA ARG A 25 -17.94 33.45 2.58
C ARG A 25 -18.02 34.86 1.99
N SER A 26 -18.18 34.99 0.67
CA SER A 26 -18.41 36.30 0.02
C SER A 26 -19.86 36.80 0.12
N GLY A 27 -20.74 36.00 0.72
CA GLY A 27 -22.17 36.28 0.80
C GLY A 27 -22.93 36.08 -0.52
N GLU A 28 -22.29 35.52 -1.56
CA GLU A 28 -22.96 35.22 -2.83
C GLU A 28 -24.10 34.23 -2.66
N LEU A 29 -23.89 33.14 -1.90
CA LEU A 29 -24.93 32.15 -1.64
C LEU A 29 -26.15 32.81 -0.99
N LYS A 30 -25.92 33.69 -0.02
CA LYS A 30 -26.99 34.44 0.65
C LYS A 30 -27.74 35.35 -0.33
N ARG A 31 -27.03 36.09 -1.20
CA ARG A 31 -27.68 36.93 -2.22
C ARG A 31 -28.56 36.10 -3.18
N ARG A 32 -28.12 34.91 -3.58
CA ARG A 32 -28.93 34.01 -4.43
C ARG A 32 -30.20 33.54 -3.72
N VAL A 33 -30.13 33.29 -2.42
CA VAL A 33 -31.31 32.98 -1.59
C VAL A 33 -32.28 34.16 -1.58
N ASP A 34 -31.78 35.36 -1.26
CA ASP A 34 -32.61 36.55 -1.07
C ASP A 34 -33.20 37.08 -2.40
N GLU A 35 -32.41 37.09 -3.47
CA GLU A 35 -32.72 37.80 -4.73
C GLU A 35 -33.21 36.88 -5.85
N GLN A 36 -32.73 35.62 -5.89
CA GLN A 36 -33.07 34.64 -6.92
C GLN A 36 -34.05 33.56 -6.43
N GLY A 37 -34.37 33.55 -5.13
CA GLY A 37 -35.26 32.57 -4.51
C GLY A 37 -34.68 31.16 -4.47
N LEU A 38 -33.35 31.04 -4.34
CA LEU A 38 -32.69 29.75 -4.18
C LEU A 38 -33.18 29.04 -2.90
N ARG A 39 -33.56 27.76 -3.02
CA ARG A 39 -34.19 26.99 -1.93
C ARG A 39 -33.40 25.77 -1.47
N GLY A 40 -32.24 25.48 -2.05
CA GLY A 40 -31.41 24.34 -1.67
C GLY A 40 -30.13 24.26 -2.48
N VAL A 41 -29.20 23.41 -2.05
CA VAL A 41 -27.94 23.17 -2.75
C VAL A 41 -27.58 21.68 -2.75
N THR A 42 -27.07 21.19 -3.87
CA THR A 42 -26.42 19.88 -3.97
C THR A 42 -24.93 20.03 -4.18
N SER A 43 -24.13 19.24 -3.45
CA SER A 43 -22.73 18.99 -3.79
C SER A 43 -22.55 17.57 -4.37
N ASN A 44 -21.37 17.34 -4.93
CA ASN A 44 -20.89 16.03 -5.38
C ASN A 44 -19.34 16.08 -5.44
N PRO A 45 -18.65 14.94 -5.61
CA PRO A 45 -17.19 14.91 -5.66
C PRO A 45 -16.57 15.78 -6.76
N ALA A 46 -17.23 15.93 -7.92
CA ALA A 46 -16.72 16.77 -9.00
C ALA A 46 -16.78 18.27 -8.67
N ILE A 47 -17.82 18.71 -7.95
CA ILE A 47 -17.95 20.08 -7.45
C ILE A 47 -16.80 20.38 -6.48
N PHE A 48 -16.57 19.53 -5.48
CA PHE A 48 -15.48 19.75 -4.52
C PHE A 48 -14.09 19.63 -5.16
N ASN A 49 -13.90 18.71 -6.10
CA ASN A 49 -12.67 18.66 -6.90
C ASN A 49 -12.41 20.01 -7.57
N ASN A 50 -13.38 20.55 -8.29
CA ASN A 50 -13.21 21.82 -8.99
C ASN A 50 -12.98 22.99 -8.02
N ALA A 51 -13.67 23.01 -6.87
CA ALA A 51 -13.51 24.05 -5.86
C ALA A 51 -12.12 24.03 -5.19
N ILE A 52 -11.66 22.85 -4.80
CA ILE A 52 -10.40 22.66 -4.04
C ILE A 52 -9.18 22.70 -4.96
N SER A 53 -9.25 22.11 -6.15
CA SER A 53 -8.15 22.11 -7.12
C SER A 53 -8.07 23.42 -7.90
N GLY A 54 -9.19 24.12 -8.09
CA GLY A 54 -9.26 25.35 -8.88
C GLY A 54 -8.97 26.64 -8.11
N SER A 55 -8.70 26.58 -6.81
CA SER A 55 -8.51 27.76 -5.96
C SER A 55 -7.49 27.55 -4.83
N ASN A 56 -7.13 28.65 -4.16
CA ASN A 56 -6.35 28.65 -2.91
C ASN A 56 -7.24 28.91 -1.68
N ASP A 57 -8.57 28.92 -1.84
CA ASP A 57 -9.53 29.26 -0.76
C ASP A 57 -9.49 28.25 0.41
N TYR A 58 -8.90 27.07 0.16
CA TYR A 58 -8.77 25.97 1.11
C TYR A 58 -7.38 25.90 1.75
N ASP A 59 -6.38 26.61 1.23
CA ASP A 59 -4.97 26.40 1.56
C ASP A 59 -4.64 26.64 3.03
N ASP A 60 -5.22 27.67 3.64
CA ASP A 60 -4.96 27.99 5.05
C ASP A 60 -5.49 26.90 5.98
N GLN A 61 -6.69 26.36 5.71
CA GLN A 61 -7.23 25.25 6.48
C GLN A 61 -6.47 23.95 6.22
N ILE A 62 -6.09 23.68 4.96
CA ILE A 62 -5.25 22.50 4.66
C ILE A 62 -3.94 22.60 5.44
N ARG A 63 -3.26 23.75 5.44
CA ARG A 63 -2.02 23.96 6.20
C ARG A 63 -2.23 23.69 7.69
N GLU A 64 -3.28 24.24 8.30
CA GLU A 64 -3.62 23.99 9.70
C GLU A 64 -3.85 22.50 10.00
N LEU A 65 -4.57 21.79 9.12
CA LEU A 65 -4.86 20.36 9.31
C LEU A 65 -3.61 19.50 9.07
N VAL A 66 -2.71 19.92 8.17
CA VAL A 66 -1.40 19.29 7.97
C VAL A 66 -0.51 19.48 9.18
N ASP A 67 -0.49 20.66 9.79
CA ASP A 67 0.26 20.95 11.02
C ASP A 67 -0.28 20.14 12.22
N LYS A 68 -1.59 19.84 12.22
CA LYS A 68 -2.23 18.89 13.16
C LYS A 68 -1.93 17.42 12.87
N GLY A 69 -1.22 17.13 11.78
CA GLY A 69 -0.83 15.77 11.40
C GLY A 69 -1.95 14.92 10.81
N LEU A 70 -3.05 15.52 10.33
CA LEU A 70 -4.19 14.75 9.81
C LEU A 70 -3.88 14.01 8.50
N GLN A 71 -4.61 12.91 8.29
CA GLN A 71 -4.61 12.12 7.06
C GLN A 71 -5.36 12.83 5.94
N ILE A 72 -5.11 12.40 4.69
CA ILE A 72 -5.73 12.97 3.49
C ILE A 72 -7.27 12.91 3.55
N HIS A 73 -7.84 11.79 4.01
CA HIS A 73 -9.29 11.64 4.11
C HIS A 73 -9.90 12.49 5.23
N GLU A 74 -9.20 12.64 6.35
CA GLU A 74 -9.61 13.52 7.45
C GLU A 74 -9.54 14.99 7.01
N ILE A 75 -8.51 15.37 6.26
CA ILE A 75 -8.41 16.70 5.65
C ILE A 75 -9.60 16.93 4.73
N TYR A 76 -9.83 16.06 3.75
CA TYR A 76 -10.98 16.15 2.84
C TYR A 76 -12.29 16.37 3.60
N GLU A 77 -12.56 15.52 4.59
CA GLU A 77 -13.80 15.59 5.34
C GLU A 77 -13.92 16.89 6.13
N GLN A 78 -12.87 17.34 6.80
CA GLN A 78 -12.90 18.61 7.54
C GLN A 78 -13.17 19.80 6.61
N LEU A 79 -12.58 19.82 5.41
CA LEU A 79 -12.85 20.86 4.42
C LEU A 79 -14.34 20.87 4.01
N VAL A 80 -14.86 19.71 3.64
CA VAL A 80 -16.23 19.56 3.15
C VAL A 80 -17.27 19.79 4.24
N VAL A 81 -17.07 19.23 5.45
CA VAL A 81 -17.96 19.44 6.60
C VAL A 81 -18.02 20.92 6.97
N THR A 82 -16.90 21.64 6.92
CA THR A 82 -16.86 23.09 7.17
C THR A 82 -17.77 23.83 6.19
N ASP A 83 -17.57 23.61 4.88
CA ASP A 83 -18.35 24.27 3.85
C ASP A 83 -19.85 23.92 3.93
N ILE A 84 -20.17 22.64 4.17
CA ILE A 84 -21.55 22.17 4.28
C ILE A 84 -22.24 22.76 5.52
N ARG A 85 -21.55 22.84 6.66
CA ARG A 85 -22.09 23.50 7.87
C ARG A 85 -22.38 24.97 7.64
N GLU A 86 -21.41 25.70 7.09
CA GLU A 86 -21.58 27.13 6.79
C GLU A 86 -22.73 27.34 5.78
N ALA A 87 -22.85 26.49 4.76
CA ALA A 87 -23.94 26.55 3.79
C ALA A 87 -25.31 26.21 4.40
N CYS A 88 -25.37 25.23 5.31
CA CYS A 88 -26.58 24.91 6.07
C CYS A 88 -27.04 26.12 6.90
N ASP A 89 -26.10 26.85 7.49
CA ASP A 89 -26.40 28.05 8.28
C ASP A 89 -26.95 29.18 7.40
N VAL A 90 -26.44 29.34 6.17
CA VAL A 90 -26.98 30.30 5.19
C VAL A 90 -28.42 29.94 4.77
N LEU A 91 -28.73 28.65 4.57
CA LEU A 91 -30.08 28.20 4.21
C LEU A 91 -31.03 27.98 5.39
N ARG A 92 -30.56 28.14 6.62
CA ARG A 92 -31.38 27.88 7.80
C ARG A 92 -32.67 28.71 7.85
N PRO A 93 -32.67 30.02 7.51
CA PRO A 93 -33.91 30.80 7.45
C PRO A 93 -34.94 30.21 6.47
N VAL A 94 -34.50 29.76 5.30
CA VAL A 94 -35.37 29.10 4.31
C VAL A 94 -35.96 27.81 4.85
N TYR A 95 -35.14 27.03 5.56
CA TYR A 95 -35.60 25.80 6.21
C TYR A 95 -36.68 26.08 7.25
N ASP A 96 -36.45 27.05 8.13
CA ASP A 96 -37.42 27.39 9.19
C ASP A 96 -38.71 28.00 8.62
N GLU A 97 -38.62 28.92 7.65
CA GLU A 97 -39.76 29.57 6.98
C GLU A 97 -40.65 28.58 6.21
N SER A 98 -40.03 27.56 5.61
CA SER A 98 -40.74 26.55 4.83
C SER A 98 -41.24 25.37 5.67
N ASP A 99 -41.17 25.48 7.01
CA ASP A 99 -41.39 24.36 7.96
C ASP A 99 -40.65 23.11 7.49
N GLY A 100 -39.37 23.23 7.12
CA GLY A 100 -38.48 22.15 6.67
C GLY A 100 -38.80 21.54 5.30
N ILE A 101 -39.61 22.20 4.47
CA ILE A 101 -39.86 21.76 3.09
C ILE A 101 -38.62 22.03 2.23
N ASP A 102 -37.99 23.19 2.39
CA ASP A 102 -36.81 23.63 1.64
C ASP A 102 -35.65 23.97 2.60
N GLY A 103 -34.60 24.61 2.07
CA GLY A 103 -33.45 25.06 2.83
C GLY A 103 -32.41 23.97 3.09
N PHE A 104 -32.39 22.92 2.26
CA PHE A 104 -31.48 21.79 2.45
C PHE A 104 -30.16 21.94 1.70
N ILE A 105 -29.09 21.40 2.30
CA ILE A 105 -27.80 21.15 1.66
C ILE A 105 -27.57 19.64 1.59
N SER A 106 -27.11 19.12 0.45
CA SER A 106 -26.78 17.69 0.31
C SER A 106 -25.28 17.44 0.39
N LEU A 107 -24.87 16.48 1.22
CA LEU A 107 -23.50 15.95 1.34
C LEU A 107 -23.47 14.47 0.95
N GLU A 108 -22.63 14.10 0.00
CA GLU A 108 -22.52 12.73 -0.50
C GLU A 108 -21.61 11.85 0.34
N VAL A 109 -22.00 10.59 0.54
CA VAL A 109 -21.11 9.54 1.04
C VAL A 109 -20.02 9.22 0.00
N SER A 110 -18.97 8.53 0.42
CA SER A 110 -17.89 8.05 -0.42
C SER A 110 -18.46 7.21 -1.58
N PRO A 111 -18.09 7.51 -2.84
CA PRO A 111 -18.59 6.77 -4.00
C PRO A 111 -18.11 5.31 -4.01
N TYR A 112 -17.05 4.98 -3.25
CA TYR A 112 -16.58 3.61 -3.07
C TYR A 112 -17.56 2.71 -2.29
N LEU A 113 -18.47 3.31 -1.53
CA LEU A 113 -19.46 2.60 -0.72
C LEU A 113 -20.77 2.32 -1.49
N ALA A 114 -20.86 2.70 -2.78
CA ALA A 114 -22.08 2.56 -3.58
C ALA A 114 -22.60 1.10 -3.68
N HIS A 115 -21.76 0.11 -3.40
CA HIS A 115 -22.12 -1.32 -3.36
C HIS A 115 -21.95 -1.96 -1.97
N ASP A 116 -21.72 -1.17 -0.92
CA ASP A 116 -21.60 -1.59 0.47
C ASP A 116 -22.67 -0.93 1.34
N THR A 117 -23.68 -1.72 1.70
CA THR A 117 -24.81 -1.27 2.53
C THR A 117 -24.35 -0.81 3.92
N GLU A 118 -23.46 -1.57 4.58
CA GLU A 118 -23.10 -1.32 5.97
C GLU A 118 -22.11 -0.14 6.07
N GLY A 119 -21.11 -0.10 5.18
CA GLY A 119 -20.20 1.03 5.06
C GLY A 119 -20.95 2.34 4.77
N THR A 120 -21.90 2.33 3.83
CA THR A 120 -22.75 3.50 3.54
C THR A 120 -23.51 3.98 4.77
N ARG A 121 -24.08 3.05 5.56
CA ARG A 121 -24.86 3.36 6.75
C ARG A 121 -24.00 3.98 7.86
N ILE A 122 -22.82 3.39 8.11
CA ILE A 122 -21.87 3.87 9.11
C ILE A 122 -21.40 5.28 8.74
N GLU A 123 -20.98 5.48 7.50
CA GLU A 123 -20.46 6.77 7.06
C GLU A 123 -21.57 7.84 7.02
N GLY A 124 -22.74 7.53 6.47
CA GLY A 124 -23.86 8.46 6.40
C GLY A 124 -24.30 8.94 7.78
N ARG A 125 -24.40 8.03 8.76
CA ARG A 125 -24.71 8.39 10.16
C ARG A 125 -23.65 9.31 10.75
N ARG A 126 -22.38 8.95 10.56
CA ARG A 126 -21.24 9.73 11.07
C ARG A 126 -21.22 11.13 10.47
N LEU A 127 -21.37 11.27 9.15
CA LEU A 127 -21.40 12.58 8.47
C LEU A 127 -22.59 13.42 8.95
N PHE A 128 -23.77 12.83 9.14
CA PHE A 128 -24.94 13.56 9.64
C PHE A 128 -24.71 14.11 11.05
N GLN A 129 -24.15 13.29 11.94
CA GLN A 129 -23.77 13.68 13.29
C GLN A 129 -22.64 14.72 13.29
N THR A 130 -21.65 14.55 12.42
CA THR A 130 -20.49 15.45 12.32
C THR A 130 -20.87 16.81 11.74
N VAL A 131 -21.85 16.91 10.84
CA VAL A 131 -22.34 18.21 10.36
C VAL A 131 -23.28 18.86 11.38
N ASP A 132 -24.12 18.08 12.06
CA ASP A 132 -25.02 18.55 13.13
C ASP A 132 -25.87 19.76 12.71
N ARG A 133 -26.62 19.60 11.61
CA ARG A 133 -27.59 20.58 11.12
C ARG A 133 -28.87 19.87 10.66
N PRO A 134 -30.06 20.36 11.07
CA PRO A 134 -31.33 19.70 10.75
C PRO A 134 -31.69 19.75 9.26
N ASN A 135 -31.10 20.69 8.53
CA ASN A 135 -31.28 20.90 7.11
C ASN A 135 -30.17 20.28 6.25
N LEU A 136 -29.43 19.31 6.80
CA LEU A 136 -28.56 18.46 5.99
C LEU A 136 -29.35 17.29 5.38
N LEU A 137 -29.04 16.97 4.12
CA LEU A 137 -29.36 15.70 3.47
C LEU A 137 -28.07 14.89 3.27
N ILE A 138 -28.05 13.63 3.72
CA ILE A 138 -27.02 12.69 3.30
C ILE A 138 -27.41 12.14 1.93
N LYS A 139 -26.50 12.28 0.97
CA LYS A 139 -26.73 11.89 -0.41
C LYS A 139 -26.17 10.50 -0.67
N VAL A 140 -27.03 9.58 -1.08
CA VAL A 140 -26.71 8.16 -1.24
C VAL A 140 -27.17 7.65 -2.61
N PRO A 141 -26.32 6.93 -3.37
CA PRO A 141 -26.72 6.28 -4.62
C PRO A 141 -27.89 5.32 -4.44
N GLY A 142 -28.90 5.40 -5.30
CA GLY A 142 -30.05 4.49 -5.38
C GLY A 142 -29.71 3.13 -6.00
N THR A 143 -28.53 2.57 -5.71
CA THR A 143 -28.13 1.23 -6.13
C THR A 143 -28.89 0.16 -5.32
N PRO A 144 -28.91 -1.11 -5.78
CA PRO A 144 -29.49 -2.20 -4.99
C PRO A 144 -28.92 -2.31 -3.56
N ALA A 145 -27.63 -2.01 -3.36
CA ALA A 145 -26.98 -2.03 -2.05
C ALA A 145 -27.24 -0.74 -1.24
N GLY A 146 -27.45 0.39 -1.90
CA GLY A 146 -27.74 1.67 -1.25
C GLY A 146 -29.17 1.74 -0.70
N ILE A 147 -30.14 1.09 -1.36
CA ILE A 147 -31.55 1.12 -0.94
C ILE A 147 -31.77 0.65 0.51
N PRO A 148 -31.20 -0.49 0.97
CA PRO A 148 -31.33 -0.88 2.38
C PRO A 148 -30.68 0.11 3.35
N ALA A 149 -29.55 0.73 2.98
CA ALA A 149 -28.90 1.75 3.81
C ALA A 149 -29.76 3.03 3.92
N ILE A 150 -30.38 3.43 2.81
CA ILE A 150 -31.33 4.55 2.74
C ILE A 150 -32.51 4.30 3.67
N GLU A 151 -33.15 3.13 3.60
CA GLU A 151 -34.29 2.77 4.46
C GLU A 151 -33.90 2.86 5.94
N GLU A 152 -32.76 2.30 6.32
CA GLU A 152 -32.33 2.28 7.72
C GLU A 152 -32.00 3.68 8.24
N MET A 153 -31.30 4.50 7.47
CA MET A 153 -31.00 5.88 7.87
C MET A 153 -32.25 6.76 7.96
N LEU A 154 -33.20 6.59 7.04
CA LEU A 154 -34.51 7.24 7.15
C LEU A 154 -35.27 6.79 8.41
N TYR A 155 -35.23 5.49 8.72
CA TYR A 155 -35.80 4.95 9.96
C TYR A 155 -35.13 5.52 11.22
N GLU A 156 -33.85 5.85 11.17
CA GLU A 156 -33.12 6.57 12.22
C GLU A 156 -33.52 8.04 12.33
N GLY A 157 -34.00 8.63 11.22
CA GLY A 157 -34.45 10.02 11.15
C GLY A 157 -33.45 10.94 10.47
N ILE A 158 -32.50 10.36 9.74
CA ILE A 158 -31.54 11.08 8.90
C ILE A 158 -32.25 11.45 7.60
N ASN A 159 -32.12 12.70 7.17
CA ASN A 159 -32.70 13.13 5.89
C ASN A 159 -31.82 12.64 4.73
N ILE A 160 -32.43 12.13 3.67
CA ILE A 160 -31.70 11.49 2.56
C ILE A 160 -32.00 12.14 1.19
N ASN A 161 -30.95 12.50 0.46
CA ASN A 161 -31.01 12.75 -0.97
C ASN A 161 -30.61 11.48 -1.73
N VAL A 162 -31.56 10.77 -2.34
CA VAL A 162 -31.24 9.59 -3.14
C VAL A 162 -30.75 10.03 -4.52
N THR A 163 -29.55 9.61 -4.94
CA THR A 163 -28.93 10.01 -6.22
C THR A 163 -28.79 8.86 -7.21
N LEU A 164 -28.40 9.15 -8.45
CA LEU A 164 -28.21 8.20 -9.55
C LEU A 164 -29.47 7.39 -9.92
N LEU A 165 -30.65 8.03 -9.89
CA LEU A 165 -31.88 7.41 -10.40
C LEU A 165 -32.04 7.72 -11.90
N PHE A 166 -32.10 6.66 -12.72
CA PHE A 166 -32.25 6.76 -14.17
C PHE A 166 -33.52 6.09 -14.68
N SER A 167 -34.13 5.19 -13.92
CA SER A 167 -35.31 4.43 -14.33
C SER A 167 -36.48 4.65 -13.37
N ILE A 168 -37.70 4.45 -13.88
CA ILE A 168 -38.93 4.53 -13.09
C ILE A 168 -38.91 3.44 -12.01
N GLN A 169 -38.40 2.25 -12.34
CA GLN A 169 -38.31 1.11 -11.42
C GLN A 169 -37.34 1.39 -10.26
N SER A 170 -36.20 2.06 -10.53
CA SER A 170 -35.27 2.42 -9.46
C SER A 170 -35.86 3.50 -8.55
N TYR A 171 -36.61 4.45 -9.12
CA TYR A 171 -37.38 5.42 -8.35
C TYR A 171 -38.44 4.75 -7.47
N GLU A 172 -39.24 3.83 -8.02
CA GLU A 172 -40.28 3.10 -7.28
C GLU A 172 -39.71 2.31 -6.11
N ALA A 173 -38.56 1.64 -6.31
CA ALA A 173 -37.89 0.91 -5.25
C ALA A 173 -37.43 1.82 -4.09
N VAL A 174 -36.98 3.03 -4.41
CA VAL A 174 -36.58 4.06 -3.44
C VAL A 174 -37.77 4.65 -2.71
N ALA A 175 -38.85 4.95 -3.42
CA ALA A 175 -40.08 5.46 -2.82
C ALA A 175 -40.71 4.44 -1.88
N GLU A 176 -40.69 3.15 -2.25
CA GLU A 176 -41.13 2.07 -1.39
C GLU A 176 -40.26 1.95 -0.13
N ALA A 177 -38.93 2.06 -0.25
CA ALA A 177 -38.02 2.09 0.90
C ALA A 177 -38.31 3.28 1.84
N TYR A 178 -38.61 4.45 1.28
CA TYR A 178 -39.02 5.62 2.04
C TYR A 178 -40.32 5.38 2.84
N ILE A 179 -41.34 4.81 2.20
CA ILE A 179 -42.61 4.47 2.84
C ILE A 179 -42.40 3.46 3.97
N ARG A 180 -41.64 2.38 3.73
CA ARG A 180 -41.33 1.37 4.76
C ARG A 180 -40.59 1.97 5.95
N ALA A 181 -39.62 2.85 5.72
CA ALA A 181 -38.90 3.52 6.80
C ALA A 181 -39.85 4.35 7.68
N LEU A 182 -40.77 5.10 7.08
CA LEU A 182 -41.75 5.91 7.81
C LEU A 182 -42.80 5.06 8.54
N GLU A 183 -43.27 3.97 7.92
CA GLU A 183 -44.16 3.00 8.56
C GLU A 183 -43.49 2.37 9.80
N ARG A 184 -42.22 1.96 9.67
CA ARG A 184 -41.41 1.45 10.78
C ARG A 184 -41.23 2.49 11.88
N ARG A 185 -41.04 3.77 11.53
CA ARG A 185 -40.96 4.87 12.52
C ARG A 185 -42.26 5.04 13.29
N LEU A 186 -43.41 5.08 12.60
CA LEU A 186 -44.71 5.17 13.26
C LEU A 186 -44.98 3.97 14.17
N ALA A 187 -44.71 2.75 13.69
CA ALA A 187 -44.86 1.54 14.49
C ALA A 187 -43.96 1.55 15.74
N GLY A 188 -42.78 2.16 15.66
CA GLY A 188 -41.85 2.35 16.77
C GLY A 188 -42.10 3.61 17.61
N GLY A 189 -43.19 4.36 17.39
CA GLY A 189 -43.51 5.58 18.13
C GLY A 189 -42.57 6.77 17.86
N LYS A 190 -41.81 6.74 16.76
CA LYS A 190 -40.88 7.81 16.36
C LYS A 190 -41.58 8.86 15.48
N PRO A 191 -41.18 10.15 15.55
CA PRO A 191 -41.77 11.19 14.69
C PRO A 191 -41.48 10.98 13.21
N VAL A 192 -42.48 11.19 12.35
CA VAL A 192 -42.32 11.18 10.87
C VAL A 192 -42.24 12.58 10.26
N LYS A 193 -42.69 13.62 10.97
CA LYS A 193 -42.68 15.02 10.49
C LYS A 193 -41.28 15.56 10.21
N ASN A 194 -40.25 15.03 10.87
CA ASN A 194 -38.89 15.59 10.79
C ASN A 194 -37.97 14.81 9.84
N THR A 195 -38.50 13.82 9.10
CA THR A 195 -37.73 13.02 8.16
C THR A 195 -38.06 13.49 6.74
N ALA A 196 -37.06 14.06 6.05
CA ALA A 196 -37.18 14.54 4.69
C ALA A 196 -36.37 13.67 3.72
N SER A 197 -36.86 13.55 2.49
CA SER A 197 -36.11 12.92 1.42
C SER A 197 -36.41 13.54 0.06
N VAL A 198 -35.42 13.51 -0.83
CA VAL A 198 -35.57 13.82 -2.25
C VAL A 198 -35.04 12.66 -3.10
N ALA A 199 -35.64 12.43 -4.26
CA ALA A 199 -35.25 11.39 -5.20
C ALA A 199 -34.69 12.04 -6.49
N SER A 200 -33.36 12.16 -6.56
CA SER A 200 -32.64 12.80 -7.66
C SER A 200 -32.63 11.93 -8.93
N PHE A 201 -33.52 12.27 -9.85
CA PHE A 201 -33.75 11.64 -11.14
C PHE A 201 -32.99 12.35 -12.26
N PHE A 202 -32.05 11.65 -12.89
CA PHE A 202 -31.07 12.23 -13.81
C PHE A 202 -31.60 12.33 -15.24
N LEU A 203 -31.38 13.48 -15.90
CA LEU A 203 -31.96 13.80 -17.20
C LEU A 203 -30.96 13.79 -18.35
N SER A 204 -30.10 14.80 -18.47
CA SER A 204 -29.30 15.01 -19.70
C SER A 204 -28.44 13.81 -20.10
N ARG A 205 -28.03 12.98 -19.12
CA ARG A 205 -27.27 11.74 -19.36
C ARG A 205 -28.07 10.71 -20.19
N LEU A 206 -29.39 10.66 -20.02
CA LEU A 206 -30.29 9.78 -20.78
C LEU A 206 -30.27 10.16 -22.25
N ASP A 207 -30.45 11.44 -22.57
CA ASP A 207 -30.44 11.90 -23.97
C ASP A 207 -29.05 11.80 -24.58
N VAL A 208 -27.97 12.12 -23.87
CA VAL A 208 -26.61 11.98 -24.40
C VAL A 208 -26.34 10.55 -24.89
N LEU A 209 -26.62 9.54 -24.06
CA LEU A 209 -26.41 8.15 -24.45
C LEU A 209 -27.40 7.71 -25.53
N THR A 210 -28.67 8.08 -25.40
CA THR A 210 -29.72 7.68 -26.35
C THR A 210 -29.49 8.28 -27.73
N ASP A 211 -29.16 9.57 -27.80
CA ASP A 211 -28.89 10.29 -29.05
C ASP A 211 -27.62 9.76 -29.73
N GLN A 212 -26.59 9.39 -28.96
CA GLN A 212 -25.42 8.70 -29.51
C GLN A 212 -25.82 7.39 -30.19
N LEU A 213 -26.62 6.56 -29.52
CA LEU A 213 -27.08 5.28 -30.08
C LEU A 213 -28.07 5.44 -31.26
N LEU A 214 -28.93 6.46 -31.23
CA LEU A 214 -29.79 6.84 -32.35
C LEU A 214 -28.94 7.32 -33.54
N GLY A 215 -27.91 8.13 -33.30
CA GLY A 215 -26.97 8.60 -34.32
C GLY A 215 -26.28 7.47 -35.07
N HIS A 216 -25.90 6.39 -34.38
CA HIS A 216 -25.35 5.18 -35.03
C HIS A 216 -26.38 4.50 -35.96
N ARG A 217 -27.67 4.50 -35.62
CA ARG A 217 -28.73 3.95 -36.48
C ARG A 217 -29.06 4.83 -37.68
N ILE A 218 -29.00 6.16 -37.50
CA ILE A 218 -29.19 7.13 -38.59
C ILE A 218 -28.08 6.93 -39.64
N ARG A 219 -26.81 6.86 -39.20
CA ARG A 219 -25.65 6.71 -40.09
C ARG A 219 -25.59 5.37 -40.81
N SER A 220 -26.01 4.28 -40.17
CA SER A 220 -25.89 2.92 -40.70
C SER A 220 -26.99 2.54 -41.70
N GLY A 221 -27.99 3.39 -41.93
CA GLY A 221 -29.11 3.09 -42.84
C GLY A 221 -30.02 1.93 -42.38
N VAL A 222 -29.74 1.33 -41.20
CA VAL A 222 -30.45 0.18 -40.61
C VAL A 222 -31.95 0.46 -40.35
N SER A 223 -32.37 1.72 -40.47
CA SER A 223 -33.76 2.18 -40.28
C SER A 223 -34.44 2.70 -41.54
N ALA A 224 -33.86 2.49 -42.74
CA ALA A 224 -34.52 2.84 -44.00
C ALA A 224 -35.82 2.03 -44.15
N GLY A 225 -36.96 2.66 -43.83
CA GLY A 225 -38.30 2.06 -43.91
C GLY A 225 -38.97 1.66 -42.58
N LYS A 226 -38.37 1.95 -41.40
CA LYS A 226 -39.04 1.73 -40.09
C LYS A 226 -39.64 3.03 -39.56
N GLU A 227 -40.92 2.98 -39.16
CA GLU A 227 -41.63 4.07 -38.47
C GLU A 227 -41.68 3.82 -36.95
N PRO A 228 -41.32 4.81 -36.10
CA PRO A 228 -40.88 6.16 -36.45
C PRO A 228 -39.41 6.24 -36.85
N LYS A 229 -39.02 7.35 -37.47
CA LYS A 229 -37.64 7.58 -37.90
C LYS A 229 -36.77 7.93 -36.69
N PRO A 230 -35.55 7.36 -36.56
CA PRO A 230 -34.70 7.60 -35.38
C PRO A 230 -34.39 9.08 -35.04
N HIS A 231 -34.35 9.97 -36.03
CA HIS A 231 -34.09 11.40 -35.79
C HIS A 231 -35.26 12.12 -35.09
N GLU A 232 -36.48 11.58 -35.17
CA GLU A 232 -37.67 12.13 -34.50
C GLU A 232 -37.67 11.86 -32.99
N LEU A 233 -36.74 11.02 -32.51
CA LEU A 233 -36.60 10.61 -31.10
C LEU A 233 -35.43 11.31 -30.40
N LEU A 234 -34.63 12.10 -31.11
CA LEU A 234 -33.49 12.83 -30.55
C LEU A 234 -33.95 13.82 -29.47
N GLY A 235 -33.30 13.80 -28.30
CA GLY A 235 -33.59 14.71 -27.18
C GLY A 235 -34.96 14.52 -26.51
N LYS A 236 -35.65 13.40 -26.76
CA LYS A 236 -37.00 13.14 -26.22
C LYS A 236 -37.01 12.20 -25.02
N PHE A 237 -35.98 11.36 -24.85
CA PHE A 237 -36.06 10.26 -23.89
C PHE A 237 -36.05 10.75 -22.45
N ALA A 238 -35.16 11.69 -22.10
CA ALA A 238 -35.02 12.18 -20.73
C ALA A 238 -36.34 12.78 -20.19
N ASN A 239 -36.92 13.73 -20.94
CA ASN A 239 -38.18 14.36 -20.55
C ASN A 239 -39.35 13.37 -20.53
N ALA A 240 -39.43 12.46 -21.50
CA ALA A 240 -40.47 11.43 -21.51
C ALA A 240 -40.36 10.51 -20.27
N ASN A 241 -39.14 10.07 -19.94
CA ASN A 241 -38.88 9.21 -18.79
C ASN A 241 -39.21 9.92 -17.46
N ALA A 242 -38.82 11.19 -17.32
CA ALA A 242 -39.09 12.01 -16.14
C ALA A 242 -40.59 12.27 -15.93
N LYS A 243 -41.34 12.59 -17.00
CA LYS A 243 -42.79 12.76 -16.94
C LYS A 243 -43.49 11.47 -16.49
N LEU A 244 -43.01 10.31 -16.94
CA LEU A 244 -43.55 9.01 -16.51
C LEU A 244 -43.16 8.66 -15.07
N ALA A 245 -41.95 9.00 -14.62
CA ALA A 245 -41.56 8.89 -13.21
C ALA A 245 -42.46 9.76 -12.32
N TYR A 246 -42.82 10.97 -12.77
CA TYR A 246 -43.77 11.83 -12.08
C TYR A 246 -45.18 11.25 -12.01
N GLN A 247 -45.63 10.50 -13.04
CA GLN A 247 -46.90 9.77 -12.96
C GLN A 247 -46.85 8.64 -11.93
N SER A 248 -45.75 7.89 -11.86
CA SER A 248 -45.55 6.87 -10.82
C SER A 248 -45.55 7.50 -9.42
N PHE A 249 -44.86 8.63 -9.24
CA PHE A 249 -44.90 9.43 -8.02
C PHE A 249 -46.33 9.80 -7.60
N LYS A 250 -47.15 10.32 -8.52
CA LYS A 250 -48.56 10.62 -8.23
C LYS A 250 -49.37 9.39 -7.83
N GLN A 251 -49.13 8.25 -8.45
CA GLN A 251 -49.80 6.99 -8.09
C GLN A 251 -49.42 6.54 -6.68
N ILE A 252 -48.15 6.68 -6.30
CA ILE A 252 -47.66 6.37 -4.95
C ILE A 252 -48.31 7.30 -3.91
N LEU A 253 -48.38 8.61 -4.18
CA LEU A 253 -49.05 9.56 -3.29
C LEU A 253 -50.57 9.32 -3.18
N ALA A 254 -51.19 8.79 -4.22
CA ALA A 254 -52.61 8.43 -4.19
C ALA A 254 -52.91 7.15 -3.38
N SER A 255 -51.88 6.36 -3.04
CA SER A 255 -52.03 5.07 -2.35
C SER A 255 -52.50 5.22 -0.91
N ASP A 256 -53.24 4.21 -0.41
CA ASP A 256 -53.73 4.19 0.97
C ASP A 256 -52.59 4.14 2.00
N ARG A 257 -51.44 3.55 1.62
CA ARG A 257 -50.24 3.53 2.47
C ARG A 257 -49.70 4.94 2.67
N TRP A 258 -49.55 5.72 1.60
CA TRP A 258 -49.09 7.09 1.68
C TRP A 258 -50.05 7.98 2.47
N LYS A 259 -51.35 7.94 2.15
CA LYS A 259 -52.36 8.78 2.82
C LYS A 259 -52.35 8.62 4.34
N LYS A 260 -52.18 7.39 4.84
CA LYS A 260 -52.05 7.11 6.28
C LYS A 260 -50.80 7.77 6.90
N LEU A 261 -49.69 7.80 6.19
CA LEU A 261 -48.46 8.48 6.65
C LEU A 261 -48.64 9.99 6.63
N GLU A 262 -49.25 10.52 5.57
CA GLU A 262 -49.54 11.94 5.38
C GLU A 262 -50.48 12.48 6.48
N GLU A 263 -51.52 11.74 6.86
CA GLU A 263 -52.39 12.05 8.00
C GLU A 263 -51.63 12.15 9.34
N LYS A 264 -50.48 11.48 9.45
CA LYS A 264 -49.57 11.55 10.61
C LYS A 264 -48.48 12.62 10.46
N GLY A 265 -48.56 13.44 9.42
CA GLY A 265 -47.64 14.55 9.15
C GLY A 265 -46.36 14.15 8.46
N ALA A 266 -46.31 12.99 7.78
CA ALA A 266 -45.14 12.62 6.97
C ALA A 266 -44.92 13.60 5.80
N ARG A 267 -43.66 13.86 5.47
CA ARG A 267 -43.28 14.73 4.35
C ARG A 267 -43.21 13.96 3.05
N VAL A 268 -43.74 14.51 1.97
CA VAL A 268 -43.61 13.94 0.62
C VAL A 268 -42.12 13.81 0.24
N GLN A 269 -41.70 12.62 -0.21
CA GLN A 269 -40.41 12.47 -0.89
C GLN A 269 -40.52 13.08 -2.28
N ARG A 270 -39.94 14.26 -2.47
CA ARG A 270 -40.04 15.01 -3.73
C ARG A 270 -39.15 14.41 -4.80
N LEU A 271 -39.63 14.36 -6.03
CA LEU A 271 -38.75 14.12 -7.19
C LEU A 271 -37.86 15.33 -7.39
N LEU A 272 -36.56 15.10 -7.54
CA LEU A 272 -35.55 16.12 -7.80
C LEU A 272 -34.98 15.87 -9.20
N TRP A 273 -35.18 16.81 -10.11
CA TRP A 273 -34.60 16.75 -11.45
C TRP A 273 -33.13 17.13 -11.40
N ALA A 274 -32.25 16.19 -11.73
CA ALA A 274 -30.80 16.35 -11.69
C ALA A 274 -30.17 16.22 -13.08
N SER A 275 -28.95 16.74 -13.24
CA SER A 275 -28.26 16.79 -14.53
C SER A 275 -29.12 17.50 -15.58
N THR A 276 -29.57 18.72 -15.26
CA THR A 276 -30.54 19.51 -16.05
C THR A 276 -29.90 20.55 -16.97
N SER A 277 -28.57 20.60 -17.06
CA SER A 277 -27.89 21.36 -18.11
C SER A 277 -28.04 20.68 -19.47
N THR A 278 -28.43 21.44 -20.48
CA THR A 278 -28.42 20.99 -21.87
C THR A 278 -27.01 20.69 -22.36
N LYS A 279 -26.80 19.52 -22.97
CA LYS A 279 -25.48 19.09 -23.50
C LYS A 279 -25.36 19.19 -25.02
N ASN A 280 -26.49 19.34 -25.72
CA ASN A 280 -26.52 19.49 -27.17
C ASN A 280 -26.90 20.93 -27.51
N PRO A 281 -26.04 21.70 -28.20
CA PRO A 281 -26.31 23.10 -28.53
C PRO A 281 -27.48 23.29 -29.51
N LEU A 282 -28.00 22.22 -30.12
CA LEU A 282 -29.20 22.26 -30.95
C LEU A 282 -30.50 22.27 -30.13
N TYR A 283 -30.43 21.91 -28.84
CA TYR A 283 -31.57 21.97 -27.94
C TYR A 283 -31.57 23.30 -27.21
N ARG A 284 -32.74 23.73 -26.72
CA ARG A 284 -32.81 24.86 -25.80
C ARG A 284 -31.97 24.56 -24.57
N ASP A 285 -31.20 25.52 -24.10
CA ASP A 285 -30.39 25.51 -22.88
C ASP A 285 -31.21 25.30 -21.58
N VAL A 286 -32.52 25.51 -21.65
CA VAL A 286 -33.50 25.25 -20.57
C VAL A 286 -34.41 24.03 -20.81
N CYS A 287 -34.07 23.14 -21.74
CA CYS A 287 -34.95 22.05 -22.20
C CYS A 287 -35.28 20.97 -21.14
N TYR A 288 -34.58 20.96 -20.01
CA TYR A 288 -34.83 20.08 -18.87
C TYR A 288 -35.46 20.79 -17.66
N VAL A 289 -35.78 22.09 -17.79
CA VAL A 289 -36.48 22.87 -16.77
C VAL A 289 -37.94 23.06 -17.17
N GLU A 290 -38.18 23.70 -18.32
CA GLU A 290 -39.52 24.09 -18.77
C GLU A 290 -40.52 22.91 -18.84
N PRO A 291 -40.17 21.72 -19.37
CA PRO A 291 -41.14 20.63 -19.52
C PRO A 291 -41.43 19.85 -18.23
N LEU A 292 -40.72 20.15 -17.14
CA LEU A 292 -40.72 19.35 -15.91
C LEU A 292 -41.17 20.15 -14.68
N ILE A 293 -41.83 21.29 -14.89
CA ILE A 293 -42.41 22.11 -13.83
C ILE A 293 -43.65 21.41 -13.29
N GLY A 294 -43.70 21.17 -11.98
CA GLY A 294 -44.83 20.54 -11.32
C GLY A 294 -44.76 20.59 -9.80
N THR A 295 -45.90 20.38 -9.16
CA THR A 295 -46.04 20.40 -7.69
C THR A 295 -45.20 19.32 -7.01
N HIS A 296 -44.64 19.63 -5.85
CA HIS A 296 -43.81 18.71 -5.06
C HIS A 296 -42.56 18.21 -5.81
N THR A 297 -41.96 19.08 -6.62
CA THR A 297 -40.70 18.78 -7.30
C THR A 297 -39.59 19.75 -6.92
N VAL A 298 -38.36 19.34 -7.19
CA VAL A 298 -37.16 20.16 -7.08
C VAL A 298 -36.44 20.09 -8.41
N ASN A 299 -35.82 21.17 -8.87
CA ASN A 299 -34.85 21.12 -9.97
C ASN A 299 -33.50 21.62 -9.44
N THR A 300 -32.49 20.76 -9.44
CA THR A 300 -31.12 21.17 -9.11
C THR A 300 -30.40 21.53 -10.40
N MET A 301 -30.01 22.81 -10.51
CA MET A 301 -29.53 23.41 -11.74
C MET A 301 -28.11 23.95 -11.54
N PRO A 302 -27.20 23.76 -12.49
CA PRO A 302 -25.92 24.46 -12.47
C PRO A 302 -26.13 25.95 -12.76
N ASP A 303 -25.11 26.76 -12.45
CA ASP A 303 -25.13 28.21 -12.58
C ASP A 303 -25.65 28.68 -13.94
N GLU A 304 -25.14 28.11 -15.03
CA GLU A 304 -25.50 28.55 -16.38
C GLU A 304 -26.96 28.26 -16.71
N THR A 305 -27.54 27.19 -16.16
CA THR A 305 -28.96 26.86 -16.36
C THR A 305 -29.87 27.75 -15.53
N ILE A 306 -29.46 28.14 -14.31
CA ILE A 306 -30.18 29.11 -13.49
C ILE A 306 -30.22 30.47 -14.21
N GLU A 307 -29.10 30.91 -14.75
CA GLU A 307 -28.98 32.17 -15.49
C GLU A 307 -29.82 32.15 -16.78
N ALA A 308 -29.70 31.10 -17.60
CA ALA A 308 -30.49 30.95 -18.81
C ALA A 308 -32.00 30.94 -18.54
N PHE A 309 -32.44 30.23 -17.49
CA PHE A 309 -33.85 30.19 -17.12
C PHE A 309 -34.35 31.53 -16.57
N ALA A 310 -33.53 32.26 -15.81
CA ALA A 310 -33.86 33.60 -15.34
C ALA A 310 -34.02 34.60 -16.50
N ASP A 311 -33.21 34.45 -17.55
CA ASP A 311 -33.21 35.32 -18.74
C ASP A 311 -34.42 35.05 -19.66
N HIS A 312 -34.64 33.80 -20.05
CA HIS A 312 -35.61 33.47 -21.12
C HIS A 312 -36.42 32.18 -20.88
N GLY A 313 -36.48 31.68 -19.63
CA GLY A 313 -37.29 30.53 -19.27
C GLY A 313 -38.79 30.77 -19.46
N ILE A 314 -39.49 29.80 -20.07
CA ILE A 314 -40.94 29.82 -20.23
C ILE A 314 -41.58 28.95 -19.16
N ILE A 315 -42.52 29.53 -18.42
CA ILE A 315 -43.23 28.81 -17.37
C ILE A 315 -44.62 28.39 -17.84
N VAL A 316 -44.88 27.09 -17.73
CA VAL A 316 -46.20 26.50 -17.92
C VAL A 316 -46.51 25.66 -16.68
N LYS A 317 -47.60 26.01 -15.97
CA LYS A 317 -48.02 25.31 -14.76
C LYS A 317 -48.24 23.83 -15.04
N ASN A 318 -47.63 22.97 -14.23
CA ASN A 318 -47.74 21.51 -14.34
C ASN A 318 -47.37 20.96 -15.74
N SER A 319 -46.38 21.56 -16.41
CA SER A 319 -45.89 21.09 -17.70
C SER A 319 -45.39 19.63 -17.68
N VAL A 320 -44.99 19.14 -16.51
CA VAL A 320 -44.65 17.72 -16.29
C VAL A 320 -45.83 16.77 -16.52
N GLU A 321 -47.07 17.26 -16.43
CA GLU A 321 -48.30 16.49 -16.68
C GLU A 321 -48.82 16.62 -18.11
N MET A 322 -48.21 17.47 -18.94
CA MET A 322 -48.58 17.62 -20.34
C MET A 322 -47.99 16.49 -21.19
N ASP A 323 -48.71 16.06 -22.23
CA ASP A 323 -48.22 15.12 -23.25
C ASP A 323 -47.68 13.79 -22.69
N VAL A 324 -48.26 13.30 -21.59
CA VAL A 324 -47.89 12.02 -20.97
C VAL A 324 -48.07 10.84 -21.94
N ASN A 325 -49.13 10.86 -22.75
CA ASN A 325 -49.37 9.84 -23.77
C ASN A 325 -48.26 9.85 -24.86
N GLU A 326 -47.76 11.03 -25.24
CA GLU A 326 -46.61 11.13 -26.14
C GLU A 326 -45.35 10.57 -25.48
N SER A 327 -45.13 10.86 -24.19
CA SER A 327 -44.00 10.33 -23.42
C SER A 327 -43.99 8.80 -23.39
N GLN A 328 -45.16 8.16 -23.21
CA GLN A 328 -45.29 6.70 -23.34
C GLN A 328 -44.94 6.21 -24.74
N ASN A 329 -45.34 6.94 -25.78
CA ASN A 329 -45.03 6.61 -27.16
C ASN A 329 -43.53 6.74 -27.47
N VAL A 330 -42.82 7.70 -26.90
CA VAL A 330 -41.36 7.83 -27.04
C VAL A 330 -40.65 6.55 -26.58
N LEU A 331 -40.97 6.03 -25.39
CA LEU A 331 -40.35 4.78 -24.89
C LEU A 331 -40.71 3.56 -25.76
N LYS A 332 -41.96 3.45 -26.22
CA LYS A 332 -42.38 2.39 -27.15
C LYS A 332 -41.63 2.50 -28.49
N ASN A 333 -41.43 3.72 -28.97
CA ASN A 333 -40.79 4.00 -30.25
C ASN A 333 -39.28 3.76 -30.20
N LEU A 334 -38.62 4.06 -29.08
CA LEU A 334 -37.23 3.64 -28.83
C LEU A 334 -37.09 2.12 -28.99
N ARG A 335 -38.00 1.34 -28.39
CA ARG A 335 -38.01 -0.12 -28.56
C ARG A 335 -38.21 -0.56 -30.00
N LYS A 336 -39.08 0.09 -30.77
CA LYS A 336 -39.30 -0.20 -32.21
C LYS A 336 -38.06 0.04 -33.06
N VAL A 337 -37.26 1.07 -32.74
CA VAL A 337 -35.97 1.31 -33.41
C VAL A 337 -34.85 0.44 -32.86
N GLY A 338 -35.15 -0.49 -31.94
CA GLY A 338 -34.21 -1.47 -31.39
C GLY A 338 -33.38 -0.93 -30.22
N LEU A 339 -33.80 0.15 -29.56
CA LEU A 339 -33.24 0.64 -28.32
C LEU A 339 -34.08 0.18 -27.14
N ASN A 340 -33.46 -0.48 -26.16
CA ASN A 340 -34.14 -0.84 -24.94
C ASN A 340 -33.88 0.23 -23.86
N PRO A 341 -34.88 1.02 -23.44
CA PRO A 341 -34.75 1.98 -22.34
C PRO A 341 -34.20 1.36 -21.05
N ASP A 342 -34.57 0.11 -20.76
CA ASP A 342 -34.15 -0.58 -19.53
C ASP A 342 -32.63 -0.86 -19.54
N PHE A 343 -32.08 -1.22 -20.71
CA PHE A 343 -30.63 -1.40 -20.88
C PHE A 343 -29.87 -0.07 -20.79
N ILE A 344 -30.40 0.99 -21.40
CA ILE A 344 -29.80 2.33 -21.37
C ILE A 344 -29.71 2.84 -19.92
N THR A 345 -30.78 2.71 -19.16
CA THR A 345 -30.84 3.17 -17.76
C THR A 345 -29.94 2.34 -16.84
N GLN A 346 -29.85 1.02 -17.04
CA GLN A 346 -28.91 0.18 -16.31
C GLN A 346 -27.45 0.54 -16.61
N GLN A 347 -27.10 0.71 -17.89
CA GLN A 347 -25.76 1.13 -18.30
C GLN A 347 -25.38 2.48 -17.65
N LEU A 348 -26.31 3.43 -17.58
CA LEU A 348 -26.07 4.73 -16.95
C LEU A 348 -25.91 4.66 -15.43
N LEU A 349 -26.57 3.71 -14.76
CA LEU A 349 -26.35 3.46 -13.33
C LEU A 349 -24.92 2.97 -13.09
N ASP A 350 -24.50 1.94 -13.84
CA ASP A 350 -23.17 1.33 -13.72
C ASP A 350 -22.06 2.34 -14.05
N GLU A 351 -22.19 3.07 -15.16
CA GLU A 351 -21.27 4.17 -15.50
C GLU A 351 -21.36 5.36 -14.52
N GLY A 352 -22.53 5.56 -13.91
CA GLY A 352 -22.83 6.68 -13.03
C GLY A 352 -22.00 6.65 -11.75
N VAL A 353 -21.85 5.46 -11.16
CA VAL A 353 -20.98 5.23 -9.98
C VAL A 353 -19.53 5.52 -10.34
N GLN A 354 -19.03 5.00 -11.47
CA GLN A 354 -17.65 5.24 -11.90
C GLN A 354 -17.36 6.73 -12.15
N LYS A 355 -18.30 7.45 -12.76
CA LYS A 355 -18.20 8.90 -13.01
C LYS A 355 -18.14 9.74 -11.73
N PHE A 356 -18.41 9.17 -10.55
CA PHE A 356 -18.21 9.82 -9.25
C PHE A 356 -16.91 9.39 -8.56
N ILE A 357 -16.45 8.15 -8.78
CA ILE A 357 -15.14 7.68 -8.28
C ILE A 357 -14.01 8.50 -8.92
N ASP A 358 -14.01 8.68 -10.24
CA ASP A 358 -12.93 9.39 -10.95
C ASP A 358 -12.65 10.82 -10.42
N PRO A 359 -13.66 11.71 -10.26
CA PRO A 359 -13.42 13.04 -9.69
C PRO A 359 -13.07 12.99 -8.20
N PHE A 360 -13.57 12.01 -7.44
CA PHE A 360 -13.21 11.83 -6.04
C PHE A 360 -11.73 11.47 -5.89
N ASP A 361 -11.20 10.59 -6.74
CA ASP A 361 -9.78 10.24 -6.74
C ASP A 361 -8.88 11.41 -7.13
N LYS A 362 -9.32 12.21 -8.11
CA LYS A 362 -8.61 13.45 -8.47
C LYS A 362 -8.56 14.42 -7.30
N LEU A 363 -9.67 14.58 -6.59
CA LEU A 363 -9.75 15.40 -5.39
C LEU A 363 -8.79 14.90 -4.30
N MET A 364 -8.84 13.62 -3.99
CA MET A 364 -7.96 13.00 -3.00
C MET A 364 -6.48 13.13 -3.40
N THR A 365 -6.17 13.01 -4.70
CA THR A 365 -4.83 13.25 -5.24
C THR A 365 -4.40 14.70 -5.04
N THR A 366 -5.26 15.68 -5.36
CA THR A 366 -4.95 17.10 -5.12
C THR A 366 -4.73 17.39 -3.64
N ILE A 367 -5.52 16.83 -2.73
CA ILE A 367 -5.32 17.01 -1.29
C ILE A 367 -4.00 16.36 -0.86
N ALA A 368 -3.66 15.18 -1.38
CA ALA A 368 -2.38 14.54 -1.13
C ALA A 368 -1.21 15.41 -1.59
N GLU A 369 -1.28 15.98 -2.80
CA GLU A 369 -0.28 16.89 -3.36
C GLU A 369 -0.15 18.18 -2.55
N LYS A 370 -1.27 18.85 -2.21
CA LYS A 370 -1.26 20.04 -1.35
C LYS A 370 -0.71 19.72 0.04
N ARG A 371 -1.05 18.56 0.63
CA ARG A 371 -0.49 18.11 1.89
C ARG A 371 1.03 17.95 1.82
N LEU A 372 1.55 17.28 0.79
CA LEU A 372 3.00 17.17 0.58
C LEU A 372 3.65 18.54 0.39
N HIS A 373 3.03 19.41 -0.41
CA HIS A 373 3.51 20.78 -0.61
C HIS A 373 3.63 21.57 0.70
N PHE A 374 2.62 21.50 1.58
CA PHE A 374 2.66 22.20 2.87
C PHE A 374 3.59 21.54 3.90
N LEU A 375 3.81 20.23 3.81
CA LEU A 375 4.90 19.58 4.55
C LEU A 375 6.27 20.11 4.06
N GLY A 376 6.41 20.44 2.78
CA GLY A 376 7.62 21.03 2.19
C GLY A 376 8.84 20.12 2.33
N LYS A 377 10.02 20.69 2.62
CA LYS A 377 11.26 19.92 2.85
C LYS A 377 11.21 18.99 4.07
N ASN A 378 10.09 18.94 4.80
CA ASN A 378 9.95 18.09 5.97
C ASN A 378 9.56 16.64 5.66
N HIS A 379 9.35 16.27 4.39
CA HIS A 379 8.95 14.93 3.97
C HIS A 379 9.92 14.32 2.95
N ASP A 380 9.92 12.99 2.85
CA ASP A 380 10.70 12.27 1.84
C ASP A 380 10.06 12.42 0.46
N SER A 381 10.86 12.62 -0.58
CA SER A 381 10.38 12.72 -1.95
C SER A 381 10.81 11.52 -2.79
N GLN A 382 10.04 11.21 -3.84
CA GLN A 382 10.41 10.16 -4.77
C GLN A 382 10.13 10.55 -6.22
N THR A 383 11.00 10.14 -7.13
CA THR A 383 10.86 10.35 -8.58
C THR A 383 11.31 9.12 -9.35
N PHE A 384 10.82 8.98 -10.58
CA PHE A 384 11.05 7.78 -11.38
C PHE A 384 11.35 8.13 -12.84
N ALA A 385 12.38 7.49 -13.39
CA ALA A 385 12.67 7.45 -14.81
C ALA A 385 12.41 6.03 -15.32
N LEU A 386 11.23 5.82 -15.93
CA LEU A 386 10.74 4.47 -16.28
C LEU A 386 10.92 4.11 -17.76
N GLY A 387 11.33 5.06 -18.60
CA GLY A 387 11.46 4.86 -20.04
C GLY A 387 10.21 4.21 -20.66
N LYS A 388 10.41 3.13 -21.42
CA LYS A 388 9.34 2.41 -22.14
C LYS A 388 8.30 1.73 -21.23
N SER A 389 8.61 1.52 -19.95
CA SER A 389 7.71 0.84 -19.01
C SER A 389 6.66 1.75 -18.37
N LYS A 390 6.74 3.07 -18.58
CA LYS A 390 5.81 4.06 -18.00
C LYS A 390 4.34 3.72 -18.25
N GLY A 391 3.98 3.31 -19.47
CA GLY A 391 2.61 2.94 -19.83
C GLY A 391 2.12 1.70 -19.07
N ALA A 392 2.95 0.67 -18.93
CA ALA A 392 2.59 -0.55 -18.20
C ALA A 392 2.42 -0.28 -16.69
N VAL A 393 3.29 0.54 -16.11
CA VAL A 393 3.16 0.97 -14.70
C VAL A 393 1.87 1.77 -14.49
N GLN A 394 1.54 2.69 -15.39
CA GLN A 394 0.30 3.46 -15.29
C GLN A 394 -0.94 2.54 -15.37
N SER A 395 -0.99 1.62 -16.34
CA SER A 395 -2.09 0.65 -16.46
C SER A 395 -2.22 -0.23 -15.20
N ALA A 396 -1.10 -0.60 -14.57
CA ALA A 396 -1.11 -1.37 -13.33
C ALA A 396 -1.65 -0.55 -12.15
N LEU A 397 -1.28 0.73 -12.04
CA LEU A 397 -1.83 1.65 -11.03
C LEU A 397 -3.34 1.84 -11.22
N ASP A 398 -3.80 1.99 -12.47
CA ASP A 398 -5.24 2.11 -12.79
C ASP A 398 -6.02 0.83 -12.42
N SER A 399 -5.40 -0.34 -12.59
CA SER A 399 -5.94 -1.64 -12.17
C SER A 399 -5.96 -1.82 -10.65
N LEU A 400 -4.94 -1.33 -9.93
CA LEU A 400 -4.94 -1.34 -8.46
C LEU A 400 -6.01 -0.40 -7.90
N ARG A 401 -6.21 0.75 -8.53
CA ARG A 401 -7.31 1.67 -8.22
C ARG A 401 -8.67 1.01 -8.41
N SER A 402 -8.94 0.41 -9.58
CA SER A 402 -10.25 -0.22 -9.83
C SER A 402 -10.57 -1.38 -8.90
N ARG A 403 -9.53 -2.05 -8.38
CA ARG A 403 -9.65 -3.14 -7.39
C ARG A 403 -9.63 -2.66 -5.94
N GLN A 404 -9.58 -1.35 -5.69
CA GLN A 404 -9.53 -0.76 -4.34
C GLN A 404 -8.37 -1.32 -3.50
N PHE A 405 -7.21 -1.51 -4.13
CA PHE A 405 -6.07 -2.19 -3.49
C PHE A 405 -5.64 -1.51 -2.17
N PRO A 406 -5.47 -0.16 -2.10
CA PRO A 406 -5.12 0.48 -0.83
C PRO A 406 -6.17 0.29 0.27
N GLN A 407 -7.47 0.30 -0.02
CA GLN A 407 -8.47 0.01 1.04
C GLN A 407 -8.36 -1.45 1.51
N ARG A 408 -8.40 -2.39 0.57
CA ARG A 408 -8.48 -3.83 0.85
C ARG A 408 -7.27 -4.37 1.59
N ILE A 409 -6.07 -3.82 1.36
CA ILE A 409 -4.87 -4.24 2.10
C ILE A 409 -4.97 -3.86 3.58
N PHE A 410 -5.44 -2.65 3.90
CA PHE A 410 -5.64 -2.20 5.28
C PHE A 410 -6.83 -2.89 5.96
N GLU A 411 -7.81 -3.37 5.20
CA GLU A 411 -8.89 -4.25 5.68
C GLU A 411 -8.42 -5.70 5.92
N GLY A 412 -7.18 -6.03 5.54
CA GLY A 412 -6.62 -7.35 5.71
C GLY A 412 -7.15 -8.38 4.72
N ASP A 413 -7.57 -7.97 3.51
CA ASP A 413 -8.11 -8.88 2.51
C ASP A 413 -7.01 -9.83 1.95
N PRO A 414 -7.06 -11.14 2.25
CA PRO A 414 -6.03 -12.06 1.81
C PRO A 414 -6.10 -12.36 0.30
N SER A 415 -7.23 -12.08 -0.37
CA SER A 415 -7.42 -12.36 -1.80
C SER A 415 -6.61 -11.45 -2.72
N LEU A 416 -5.90 -10.47 -2.15
CA LEU A 416 -4.95 -9.62 -2.87
C LEU A 416 -3.69 -10.39 -3.32
N TRP A 417 -3.42 -11.56 -2.74
CA TRP A 417 -2.30 -12.42 -3.09
C TRP A 417 -2.78 -13.84 -3.39
N PRO A 418 -2.01 -14.63 -4.15
CA PRO A 418 -2.28 -16.05 -4.30
C PRO A 418 -2.18 -16.77 -2.95
N SER A 419 -3.11 -17.68 -2.71
CA SER A 419 -3.19 -18.50 -1.50
C SER A 419 -3.81 -19.85 -1.82
N GLU A 420 -3.32 -20.92 -1.21
CA GLU A 420 -4.02 -22.22 -1.24
C GLU A 420 -5.34 -22.14 -0.44
N PRO A 421 -6.34 -23.01 -0.72
CA PRO A 421 -7.56 -23.07 0.07
C PRO A 421 -7.26 -23.23 1.58
N GLY A 422 -7.70 -22.27 2.40
CA GLY A 422 -7.47 -22.24 3.85
C GLY A 422 -6.27 -21.39 4.30
N ASP A 423 -5.43 -20.88 3.41
CA ASP A 423 -4.29 -20.03 3.74
C ASP A 423 -4.65 -18.55 3.98
N GLY A 424 -5.89 -18.14 3.69
CA GLY A 424 -6.35 -16.76 3.87
C GLY A 424 -6.19 -16.25 5.32
N GLU A 425 -6.45 -17.10 6.31
CA GLU A 425 -6.24 -16.76 7.73
C GLU A 425 -4.75 -16.65 8.09
N LYS A 426 -3.87 -17.42 7.44
CA LYS A 426 -2.42 -17.28 7.63
C LYS A 426 -1.92 -15.94 7.12
N ILE A 427 -2.44 -15.47 5.99
CA ILE A 427 -2.11 -14.14 5.44
C ILE A 427 -2.61 -13.05 6.37
N LYS A 428 -3.88 -13.10 6.80
CA LYS A 428 -4.44 -12.14 7.77
C LYS A 428 -3.59 -12.04 9.04
N ASN A 429 -3.18 -13.19 9.59
CA ASN A 429 -2.29 -13.29 10.75
C ASN A 429 -0.82 -12.93 10.45
N ARG A 430 -0.55 -12.23 9.34
CA ARG A 430 0.75 -11.66 8.97
C ARG A 430 0.67 -10.18 8.57
N LEU A 431 -0.49 -9.55 8.72
CA LEU A 431 -0.74 -8.16 8.33
C LEU A 431 -0.72 -7.16 9.50
N GLY A 432 -0.38 -7.59 10.72
CA GLY A 432 -0.34 -6.71 11.90
C GLY A 432 0.61 -5.51 11.76
N TRP A 433 1.64 -5.63 10.92
CA TRP A 433 2.62 -4.58 10.66
C TRP A 433 1.98 -3.31 10.06
N LEU A 434 0.86 -3.43 9.34
CA LEU A 434 0.12 -2.30 8.77
C LEU A 434 -0.34 -1.30 9.84
N ASN A 435 -0.61 -1.77 11.06
CA ASN A 435 -1.08 -0.96 12.19
C ASN A 435 -0.05 -0.83 13.32
N SER A 436 1.12 -1.47 13.18
CA SER A 436 2.17 -1.54 14.22
C SER A 436 2.56 -0.18 14.78
N ILE A 437 2.72 0.84 13.94
CA ILE A 437 3.11 2.19 14.38
C ILE A 437 2.16 2.73 15.46
N GLY A 438 0.84 2.54 15.30
CA GLY A 438 -0.14 2.98 16.30
C GLY A 438 -0.04 2.17 17.59
N VAL A 439 0.03 0.84 17.46
CA VAL A 439 0.14 -0.07 18.62
C VAL A 439 1.39 0.21 19.44
N PHE A 440 2.55 0.33 18.78
CA PHE A 440 3.82 0.54 19.47
C PHE A 440 4.00 1.98 19.94
N ARG A 441 3.27 2.96 19.38
CA ARG A 441 3.24 4.32 19.95
C ARG A 441 2.71 4.31 21.39
N GLU A 442 1.69 3.51 21.68
CA GLU A 442 1.17 3.32 23.04
C GLU A 442 2.16 2.62 23.98
N ARG A 443 3.15 1.91 23.43
CA ARG A 443 4.22 1.19 24.16
C ARG A 443 5.51 2.00 24.29
N VAL A 444 5.61 3.21 23.74
CA VAL A 444 6.86 4.00 23.81
C VAL A 444 7.25 4.31 25.26
N ALA A 445 6.27 4.62 26.12
CA ALA A 445 6.53 4.99 27.51
C ALA A 445 7.23 3.87 28.28
N GLU A 446 6.74 2.62 28.18
CA GLU A 446 7.36 1.46 28.86
C GLU A 446 8.76 1.15 28.31
N ILE A 447 9.00 1.34 27.00
CA ILE A 447 10.32 1.12 26.39
C ILE A 447 11.32 2.17 26.92
N LYS A 448 10.91 3.45 26.96
CA LYS A 448 11.73 4.55 27.47
C LYS A 448 12.03 4.42 28.95
N GLU A 449 11.05 3.99 29.75
CA GLU A 449 11.23 3.71 31.17
C GLU A 449 12.27 2.61 31.38
N PHE A 450 12.13 1.49 30.66
CA PHE A 450 13.08 0.39 30.74
C PHE A 450 14.49 0.79 30.28
N ALA A 451 14.62 1.53 29.18
CA ALA A 451 15.92 1.99 28.71
C ALA A 451 16.59 2.94 29.73
N SER A 452 15.81 3.77 30.41
CA SER A 452 16.29 4.64 31.48
C SER A 452 16.73 3.84 32.71
N GLU A 453 16.01 2.77 33.06
CA GLU A 453 16.41 1.82 34.11
C GLU A 453 17.77 1.18 33.80
N ILE A 454 17.98 0.70 32.57
CA ILE A 454 19.24 0.09 32.13
C ILE A 454 20.40 1.10 32.21
N LYS A 455 20.17 2.32 31.73
CA LYS A 455 21.14 3.40 31.84
C LYS A 455 21.45 3.73 33.30
N GLY A 456 20.43 3.84 34.16
CA GLY A 456 20.57 4.12 35.59
C GLY A 456 21.28 3.01 36.37
N ALA A 457 21.11 1.75 35.96
CA ALA A 457 21.83 0.61 36.50
C ALA A 457 23.32 0.56 36.08
N GLY A 458 23.75 1.46 35.19
CA GLY A 458 25.14 1.63 34.80
C GLY A 458 25.62 0.59 33.78
N PHE A 459 24.73 -0.03 33.02
CA PHE A 459 25.13 -0.86 31.88
C PHE A 459 25.85 0.00 30.83
N LEU A 460 26.97 -0.52 30.32
CA LEU A 460 27.81 0.15 29.31
C LEU A 460 27.65 -0.48 27.93
N HIS A 461 27.24 -1.75 27.88
CA HIS A 461 27.10 -2.51 26.64
C HIS A 461 25.74 -3.19 26.55
N VAL A 462 25.21 -3.26 25.33
CA VAL A 462 24.06 -4.06 24.96
C VAL A 462 24.50 -4.98 23.82
N VAL A 463 24.40 -6.30 24.02
CA VAL A 463 24.73 -7.29 23.00
C VAL A 463 23.44 -7.98 22.57
N LEU A 464 22.99 -7.70 21.34
CA LEU A 464 21.83 -8.33 20.74
C LEU A 464 22.22 -9.67 20.12
N LEU A 465 21.53 -10.73 20.52
CA LEU A 465 21.68 -12.10 20.04
C LEU A 465 20.48 -12.42 19.17
N GLY A 466 20.65 -12.43 17.85
CA GLY A 466 19.53 -12.53 16.92
C GLY A 466 19.94 -12.95 15.51
N MET A 467 18.94 -13.26 14.67
CA MET A 467 19.12 -13.56 13.24
C MET A 467 17.99 -12.94 12.42
N GLY A 468 18.29 -12.62 11.16
CA GLY A 468 17.31 -12.12 10.18
C GLY A 468 16.61 -10.84 10.67
N GLY A 469 15.28 -10.83 10.63
CA GLY A 469 14.48 -9.66 11.02
C GLY A 469 14.70 -9.23 12.48
N SER A 470 15.14 -10.15 13.36
CA SER A 470 15.48 -9.84 14.75
C SER A 470 16.87 -9.19 14.93
N SER A 471 17.73 -9.16 13.90
CA SER A 471 19.07 -8.56 13.97
C SER A 471 19.30 -7.44 12.96
N LEU A 472 18.72 -7.52 11.76
CA LEU A 472 19.05 -6.61 10.66
C LEU A 472 18.60 -5.18 10.88
N CYS A 473 17.37 -4.93 11.36
CA CYS A 473 16.92 -3.58 11.69
C CYS A 473 17.76 -2.94 12.82
N PRO A 474 18.01 -3.65 13.97
CA PRO A 474 18.96 -3.17 14.98
C PRO A 474 20.36 -2.86 14.42
N GLU A 475 20.87 -3.68 13.51
CA GLU A 475 22.18 -3.46 12.87
C GLU A 475 22.19 -2.21 11.98
N VAL A 476 21.13 -1.97 11.20
CA VAL A 476 20.96 -0.73 10.43
C VAL A 476 21.02 0.49 11.36
N CYS A 477 20.31 0.43 12.48
CA CYS A 477 20.23 1.55 13.42
C CYS A 477 21.55 1.80 14.15
N ARG A 478 22.22 0.74 14.60
CA ARG A 478 23.54 0.80 15.27
C ARG A 478 24.56 1.55 14.41
N GLU A 479 24.67 1.17 13.14
CA GLU A 479 25.62 1.76 12.20
C GLU A 479 25.23 3.19 11.77
N THR A 480 23.93 3.47 11.65
CA THR A 480 23.44 4.77 11.16
C THR A 480 23.52 5.88 12.22
N PHE A 481 23.12 5.59 13.46
CA PHE A 481 22.89 6.62 14.48
C PHE A 481 24.01 6.74 15.52
N VAL A 482 24.80 5.69 15.74
CA VAL A 482 25.77 5.56 16.84
C VAL A 482 25.10 5.71 18.21
N SER A 483 25.57 4.96 19.22
CA SER A 483 25.02 5.11 20.57
C SER A 483 25.22 6.55 21.09
N CYS A 484 24.15 7.11 21.67
CA CYS A 484 24.20 8.43 22.27
C CYS A 484 25.13 8.44 23.50
N LYS A 485 25.80 9.57 23.73
CA LYS A 485 26.70 9.72 24.88
C LYS A 485 25.97 9.41 26.20
N GLY A 486 26.58 8.54 27.01
CA GLY A 486 26.01 8.11 28.29
C GLY A 486 24.92 7.04 28.20
N TRP A 487 24.67 6.49 27.00
CA TRP A 487 23.85 5.31 26.80
C TRP A 487 24.72 4.09 26.46
N PRO A 488 24.25 2.86 26.71
CA PRO A 488 24.96 1.65 26.32
C PRO A 488 25.35 1.60 24.83
N GLN A 489 26.52 1.01 24.55
CA GLN A 489 26.94 0.67 23.21
C GLN A 489 26.21 -0.59 22.74
N LEU A 490 25.42 -0.48 21.67
CA LEU A 490 24.77 -1.62 21.04
C LEU A 490 25.77 -2.35 20.13
N THR A 491 25.83 -3.68 20.23
CA THR A 491 26.51 -4.59 19.31
C THR A 491 25.55 -5.71 18.91
N VAL A 492 25.53 -6.09 17.63
CA VAL A 492 24.69 -7.18 17.12
C VAL A 492 25.57 -8.40 16.83
N LEU A 493 25.18 -9.57 17.38
CA LEU A 493 25.78 -10.85 17.08
C LEU A 493 24.81 -11.72 16.28
N ASP A 494 25.11 -11.86 15.00
CA ASP A 494 24.36 -12.70 14.05
C ASP A 494 25.29 -13.50 13.13
N ASN A 495 26.51 -13.80 13.62
CA ASN A 495 27.47 -14.64 12.95
C ASN A 495 27.98 -15.73 13.91
N THR A 496 27.87 -16.99 13.49
CA THR A 496 28.29 -18.17 14.26
C THR A 496 29.78 -18.46 14.15
N ASP A 497 30.57 -17.65 13.44
CA ASP A 497 32.02 -17.75 13.43
C ASP A 497 32.59 -17.60 14.87
N PRO A 498 33.42 -18.54 15.34
CA PRO A 498 34.03 -18.44 16.67
C PRO A 498 34.77 -17.12 16.94
N ALA A 499 35.39 -16.52 15.92
CA ALA A 499 36.08 -15.24 16.07
C ALA A 499 35.11 -14.06 16.28
N ALA A 500 33.89 -14.12 15.73
CA ALA A 500 32.85 -13.13 16.04
C ALA A 500 32.43 -13.21 17.50
N VAL A 501 32.17 -14.43 17.98
CA VAL A 501 31.75 -14.68 19.38
C VAL A 501 32.84 -14.23 20.35
N LYS A 502 34.11 -14.62 20.10
CA LYS A 502 35.26 -14.22 20.91
C LYS A 502 35.54 -12.72 20.87
N GLY A 503 35.36 -12.11 19.70
CA GLY A 503 35.52 -10.67 19.52
C GLY A 503 34.61 -9.89 20.46
N ILE A 504 33.36 -10.31 20.64
CA ILE A 504 32.45 -9.66 21.59
C ILE A 504 32.94 -9.80 23.03
N VAL A 505 33.35 -11.01 23.45
CA VAL A 505 33.87 -11.24 24.81
C VAL A 505 35.07 -10.32 25.12
N SER A 506 35.91 -10.04 24.13
CA SER A 506 37.07 -9.12 24.29
C SER A 506 36.71 -7.63 24.36
N GLN A 507 35.51 -7.24 23.93
CA GLN A 507 35.08 -5.85 23.80
C GLN A 507 34.16 -5.37 24.91
N VAL A 508 33.62 -6.28 25.73
CA VAL A 508 32.59 -5.95 26.71
C VAL A 508 33.02 -6.35 28.12
N ASP A 509 32.63 -5.54 29.10
CA ASP A 509 32.65 -5.92 30.52
C ASP A 509 31.35 -6.68 30.84
N LEU A 510 31.45 -7.97 31.17
CA LEU A 510 30.29 -8.82 31.45
C LEU A 510 29.44 -8.30 32.63
N GLU A 511 30.03 -7.67 33.65
CA GLU A 511 29.29 -7.08 34.77
C GLU A 511 28.49 -5.84 34.35
N LYS A 512 28.86 -5.23 33.23
CA LYS A 512 28.24 -4.02 32.67
C LYS A 512 27.58 -4.26 31.32
N THR A 513 27.26 -5.52 31.01
CA THR A 513 26.62 -5.90 29.73
C THR A 513 25.22 -6.44 29.91
N LEU A 514 24.29 -5.93 29.11
CA LEU A 514 22.95 -6.47 28.94
C LEU A 514 22.89 -7.28 27.63
N PHE A 515 22.43 -8.51 27.69
CA PHE A 515 22.21 -9.39 26.54
C PHE A 515 20.74 -9.39 26.13
N VAL A 516 20.45 -9.11 24.87
CA VAL A 516 19.10 -9.11 24.30
C VAL A 516 18.92 -10.39 23.49
N VAL A 517 18.18 -11.36 24.02
CA VAL A 517 17.85 -12.61 23.31
C VAL A 517 16.64 -12.35 22.42
N ALA A 518 16.87 -12.14 21.13
CA ALA A 518 15.82 -11.76 20.17
C ALA A 518 15.50 -12.94 19.24
N SER A 519 14.34 -13.56 19.43
CA SER A 519 13.85 -14.63 18.57
C SER A 519 12.33 -14.69 18.61
N LYS A 520 11.70 -14.50 17.44
CA LYS A 520 10.24 -14.60 17.30
C LYS A 520 9.70 -15.92 17.83
N SER A 521 10.24 -17.06 17.34
CA SER A 521 9.79 -18.39 17.76
C SER A 521 10.31 -18.84 19.12
N GLY A 522 11.34 -18.16 19.66
CA GLY A 522 12.08 -18.61 20.84
C GLY A 522 12.94 -19.86 20.61
N THR A 523 13.08 -20.32 19.36
CA THR A 523 13.74 -21.59 19.01
C THR A 523 14.84 -21.48 17.95
N THR A 524 15.19 -20.27 17.51
CA THR A 524 16.24 -20.05 16.51
C THR A 524 17.59 -20.60 17.00
N GLY A 525 18.14 -21.59 16.29
CA GLY A 525 19.31 -22.36 16.75
C GLY A 525 20.55 -21.51 17.02
N GLU A 526 20.81 -20.52 16.18
CA GLU A 526 21.96 -19.62 16.33
C GLU A 526 21.78 -18.69 17.53
N THR A 527 20.61 -18.04 17.66
CA THR A 527 20.26 -17.22 18.83
C THR A 527 20.39 -18.00 20.13
N LEU A 528 19.87 -19.23 20.17
CA LEU A 528 19.98 -20.09 21.35
C LEU A 528 21.42 -20.53 21.64
N SER A 529 22.23 -20.74 20.61
CA SER A 529 23.66 -21.06 20.78
C SER A 529 24.42 -19.89 21.41
N PHE A 530 24.18 -18.67 20.94
CA PHE A 530 24.74 -17.46 21.55
C PHE A 530 24.25 -17.28 22.99
N TYR A 531 22.93 -17.39 23.22
CA TYR A 531 22.33 -17.26 24.54
C TYR A 531 22.95 -18.25 25.52
N ASN A 532 23.02 -19.53 25.17
CA ASN A 532 23.59 -20.56 26.05
C ASN A 532 25.06 -20.27 26.39
N TYR A 533 25.83 -19.80 25.40
CA TYR A 533 27.24 -19.42 25.59
C TYR A 533 27.38 -18.25 26.57
N PHE A 534 26.74 -17.11 26.28
CA PHE A 534 26.87 -15.92 27.13
C PHE A 534 26.23 -16.10 28.50
N TYR A 535 25.14 -16.86 28.62
CA TYR A 535 24.52 -17.14 29.91
C TYR A 535 25.46 -17.94 30.83
N GLU A 536 26.12 -18.98 30.34
CA GLU A 536 27.09 -19.73 31.15
C GLU A 536 28.35 -18.89 31.44
N LEU A 537 28.79 -18.02 30.51
CA LEU A 537 29.87 -17.07 30.80
C LEU A 537 29.52 -16.12 31.94
N VAL A 538 28.38 -15.43 31.87
CA VAL A 538 27.91 -14.51 32.91
C VAL A 538 27.74 -15.25 34.23
N LYS A 539 27.11 -16.43 34.22
CA LYS A 539 26.91 -17.25 35.42
C LYS A 539 28.21 -17.64 36.11
N ASN A 540 29.28 -17.87 35.34
CA ASN A 540 30.56 -18.29 35.89
C ASN A 540 31.47 -17.11 36.31
N GLN A 541 31.31 -15.94 35.71
CA GLN A 541 32.25 -14.81 35.86
C GLN A 541 31.65 -13.60 36.57
N VAL A 542 30.32 -13.44 36.60
CA VAL A 542 29.63 -12.31 37.21
C VAL A 542 28.95 -12.75 38.51
N LYS A 543 29.13 -11.99 39.59
CA LYS A 543 28.46 -12.24 40.86
C LYS A 543 27.00 -11.77 40.82
N GLY A 544 26.08 -12.56 41.37
CA GLY A 544 24.66 -12.21 41.48
C GLY A 544 23.76 -13.14 40.67
N GLU A 545 22.56 -12.68 40.34
CA GLU A 545 21.61 -13.43 39.51
C GLU A 545 21.93 -13.21 38.02
N PRO A 546 22.39 -14.24 37.26
CA PRO A 546 22.80 -14.06 35.86
C PRO A 546 21.66 -13.54 34.98
N GLY A 547 20.41 -13.92 35.27
CA GLY A 547 19.23 -13.47 34.54
C GLY A 547 19.05 -11.95 34.48
N HIS A 548 19.54 -11.20 35.47
CA HIS A 548 19.44 -9.74 35.47
C HIS A 548 20.28 -9.05 34.38
N HIS A 549 21.17 -9.80 33.72
CA HIS A 549 21.94 -9.37 32.54
C HIS A 549 21.25 -9.75 31.22
N PHE A 550 20.05 -10.33 31.24
CA PHE A 550 19.36 -10.78 30.05
C PHE A 550 17.95 -10.17 29.95
N ILE A 551 17.55 -9.86 28.73
CA ILE A 551 16.15 -9.67 28.35
C ILE A 551 15.79 -10.59 27.18
N ALA A 552 14.50 -10.84 27.02
CA ALA A 552 13.96 -11.52 25.85
C ALA A 552 13.07 -10.56 25.03
N ILE A 553 13.16 -10.66 23.70
CA ILE A 553 12.18 -10.12 22.76
C ILE A 553 11.69 -11.29 21.92
N THR A 554 10.41 -11.65 22.07
CA THR A 554 9.84 -12.87 21.50
C THR A 554 8.33 -12.76 21.34
N ASP A 555 7.70 -13.66 20.60
CA ASP A 555 6.24 -13.73 20.58
C ASP A 555 5.69 -14.30 21.91
N PRO A 556 4.39 -14.11 22.19
CA PRO A 556 3.76 -14.67 23.37
C PRO A 556 3.80 -16.20 23.36
N ALA A 557 3.77 -16.79 24.56
CA ALA A 557 3.69 -18.25 24.75
C ALA A 557 4.81 -19.09 24.10
N THR A 558 5.98 -18.52 23.80
CA THR A 558 7.13 -19.27 23.29
C THR A 558 7.98 -19.91 24.40
N PRO A 559 8.83 -20.90 24.07
CA PRO A 559 9.79 -21.44 25.04
C PRO A 559 10.74 -20.40 25.63
N LEU A 560 11.00 -19.30 24.91
CA LEU A 560 11.86 -18.22 25.39
C LEU A 560 11.17 -17.39 26.47
N VAL A 561 9.84 -17.22 26.43
CA VAL A 561 9.07 -16.63 27.55
C VAL A 561 9.25 -17.48 28.82
N ALA A 562 9.10 -18.81 28.69
CA ALA A 562 9.27 -19.73 29.82
C ALA A 562 10.70 -19.73 30.37
N GLU A 563 11.72 -19.67 29.51
CA GLU A 563 13.12 -19.58 29.94
C GLU A 563 13.41 -18.23 30.61
N ALA A 564 12.90 -17.12 30.08
CA ALA A 564 13.05 -15.79 30.67
C ALA A 564 12.45 -15.74 32.09
N GLN A 565 11.27 -16.32 32.31
CA GLN A 565 10.66 -16.44 33.63
C GLN A 565 11.48 -17.34 34.56
N LYS A 566 11.85 -18.55 34.10
CA LYS A 566 12.62 -19.53 34.87
C LYS A 566 13.97 -18.98 35.33
N ARG A 567 14.64 -18.19 34.48
CA ARG A 567 15.96 -17.61 34.73
C ARG A 567 15.90 -16.22 35.34
N ARG A 568 14.71 -15.67 35.57
CA ARG A 568 14.50 -14.30 36.08
C ARG A 568 15.21 -13.27 35.22
N PHE A 569 14.94 -13.28 33.92
CA PHE A 569 15.38 -12.22 33.03
C PHE A 569 14.83 -10.89 33.51
N ARG A 570 15.59 -9.82 33.32
CA ARG A 570 15.21 -8.47 33.78
C ARG A 570 13.90 -8.00 33.14
N ARG A 571 13.66 -8.39 31.89
CA ARG A 571 12.41 -8.13 31.17
C ARG A 571 12.18 -9.16 30.06
N CYS A 572 10.92 -9.47 29.79
CA CYS A 572 10.48 -10.16 28.58
C CYS A 572 9.50 -9.24 27.84
N PHE A 573 9.85 -8.84 26.63
CA PHE A 573 8.98 -8.09 25.73
C PHE A 573 8.26 -9.08 24.82
N GLU A 574 6.99 -9.33 25.10
CA GLU A 574 6.11 -10.18 24.28
C GLU A 574 5.53 -9.35 23.13
N ASN A 575 5.92 -9.69 21.91
CA ASN A 575 5.57 -8.96 20.68
C ASN A 575 4.18 -9.32 20.14
N GLN A 576 3.70 -8.62 19.11
CA GLN A 576 2.50 -9.05 18.37
C GLN A 576 2.86 -10.21 17.42
N GLU A 577 2.14 -11.33 17.55
CA GLU A 577 2.40 -12.58 16.79
C GLU A 577 2.10 -12.46 15.29
N ASP A 578 1.19 -11.54 14.94
CA ASP A 578 0.71 -11.27 13.58
C ASP A 578 1.66 -10.39 12.75
N ILE A 579 2.85 -10.06 13.28
CA ILE A 579 3.90 -9.31 12.59
C ILE A 579 5.02 -10.26 12.15
N GLY A 580 5.18 -10.49 10.84
CA GLY A 580 6.29 -11.30 10.31
C GLY A 580 7.68 -10.75 10.68
N GLY A 581 8.68 -11.63 10.82
CA GLY A 581 10.02 -11.23 11.31
C GLY A 581 10.66 -10.11 10.48
N ARG A 582 10.66 -10.22 9.14
CA ARG A 582 11.18 -9.18 8.24
C ARG A 582 10.34 -7.89 8.20
N PHE A 583 9.11 -7.93 8.70
CA PHE A 583 8.17 -6.80 8.83
C PHE A 583 8.11 -6.24 10.27
N SER A 584 9.11 -6.58 11.12
CA SER A 584 9.10 -6.26 12.55
C SER A 584 9.95 -5.04 12.94
N ALA A 585 10.46 -4.30 11.97
CA ALA A 585 11.36 -3.15 12.20
C ALA A 585 10.75 -2.08 13.11
N LEU A 586 9.43 -1.87 13.04
CA LEU A 586 8.69 -0.89 13.83
C LEU A 586 7.96 -1.50 15.05
N SER A 587 8.42 -2.67 15.50
CA SER A 587 7.94 -3.38 16.70
C SER A 587 8.99 -3.39 17.83
N TYR A 588 8.77 -4.14 18.92
CA TYR A 588 9.79 -4.27 19.98
C TYR A 588 11.15 -4.72 19.44
N PHE A 589 11.19 -5.55 18.39
CA PHE A 589 12.44 -6.04 17.79
C PHE A 589 13.36 -4.92 17.28
N GLY A 590 12.79 -3.82 16.77
CA GLY A 590 13.57 -2.64 16.40
C GLY A 590 13.62 -1.58 17.50
N LEU A 591 12.48 -1.27 18.11
CA LEU A 591 12.33 -0.12 19.01
C LEU A 591 13.07 -0.28 20.35
N VAL A 592 13.12 -1.49 20.92
CA VAL A 592 13.83 -1.73 22.19
C VAL A 592 15.35 -1.52 22.01
N PRO A 593 16.03 -2.16 21.03
CA PRO A 593 17.43 -1.89 20.76
C PRO A 593 17.74 -0.42 20.44
N MET A 594 16.90 0.25 19.64
CA MET A 594 17.05 1.68 19.32
C MET A 594 17.01 2.55 20.59
N CYS A 595 16.03 2.32 21.47
CA CYS A 595 15.90 3.11 22.70
C CYS A 595 17.03 2.83 23.70
N LEU A 596 17.49 1.58 23.79
CA LEU A 596 18.62 1.21 24.66
C LEU A 596 19.94 1.90 24.27
N MET A 597 20.13 2.24 22.99
CA MET A 597 21.27 3.04 22.53
C MET A 597 21.03 4.56 22.59
N GLY A 598 19.88 4.99 23.12
CA GLY A 598 19.52 6.38 23.34
C GLY A 598 18.87 7.11 22.14
N MET A 599 18.42 6.38 21.11
CA MET A 599 17.70 7.01 19.99
C MET A 599 16.32 7.52 20.43
N ASP A 600 15.87 8.61 19.80
CA ASP A 600 14.53 9.15 20.02
C ASP A 600 13.48 8.39 19.21
N ILE A 601 12.95 7.33 19.81
CA ILE A 601 11.93 6.49 19.18
C ILE A 601 10.57 7.18 19.01
N ASP A 602 10.29 8.30 19.72
CA ASP A 602 9.05 9.07 19.50
C ASP A 602 9.09 9.72 18.12
N LEU A 603 10.16 10.48 17.85
CA LEU A 603 10.39 11.12 16.57
C LEU A 603 10.50 10.09 15.43
N PHE A 604 11.17 8.96 15.69
CA PHE A 604 11.29 7.89 14.69
C PHE A 604 9.91 7.33 14.27
N LEU A 605 9.04 7.06 15.25
CA LEU A 605 7.67 6.63 14.98
C LEU A 605 6.80 7.73 14.39
N ASP A 606 7.03 9.01 14.75
CA ASP A 606 6.35 10.14 14.11
C ASP A 606 6.65 10.20 12.61
N ARG A 607 7.91 9.95 12.20
CA ARG A 607 8.28 9.84 10.78
C ARG A 607 7.62 8.66 10.09
N ALA A 608 7.60 7.50 10.74
CA ALA A 608 6.90 6.31 10.24
C ALA A 608 5.40 6.58 10.06
N LYS A 609 4.78 7.26 11.03
CA LYS A 609 3.35 7.61 11.02
C LYS A 609 3.00 8.55 9.87
N GLN A 610 3.85 9.55 9.61
CA GLN A 610 3.69 10.46 8.46
C GLN A 610 3.67 9.69 7.13
N MET A 611 4.53 8.67 6.97
CA MET A 611 4.52 7.81 5.78
C MET A 611 3.28 6.92 5.72
N GLN A 612 2.88 6.32 6.84
CA GLN A 612 1.66 5.52 6.92
C GLN A 612 0.43 6.32 6.45
N TYR A 613 0.35 7.59 6.83
CA TYR A 613 -0.72 8.48 6.38
C TYR A 613 -0.67 8.79 4.88
N SER A 614 0.53 8.99 4.33
CA SER A 614 0.73 9.15 2.88
C SER A 614 0.44 7.86 2.09
N CYS A 615 0.44 6.71 2.76
CA CYS A 615 0.17 5.39 2.20
C CYS A 615 -1.20 4.83 2.57
N GLY A 616 -2.05 5.61 3.24
CA GLY A 616 -3.28 5.13 3.87
C GLY A 616 -4.33 4.58 2.89
N PRO A 617 -5.40 3.95 3.42
CA PRO A 617 -6.40 3.23 2.61
C PRO A 617 -7.13 4.11 1.59
N TYR A 618 -7.30 5.39 1.89
CA TYR A 618 -8.00 6.33 1.02
C TYR A 618 -7.07 7.15 0.11
N VAL A 619 -5.77 6.84 0.10
CA VAL A 619 -4.83 7.48 -0.81
C VAL A 619 -4.87 6.73 -2.15
N PRO A 620 -5.22 7.40 -3.26
CA PRO A 620 -5.26 6.77 -4.57
C PRO A 620 -3.95 6.07 -4.90
N ALA A 621 -4.01 4.91 -5.57
CA ALA A 621 -2.82 4.13 -5.92
C ALA A 621 -1.75 4.96 -6.66
N ALA A 622 -2.18 5.90 -7.50
CA ALA A 622 -1.29 6.80 -8.25
C ALA A 622 -0.64 7.90 -7.40
N ALA A 623 -1.11 8.17 -6.17
CA ALA A 623 -0.54 9.14 -5.24
C ALA A 623 0.10 8.48 -3.99
N ASN A 624 -0.13 7.18 -3.80
CA ASN A 624 0.37 6.42 -2.67
C ASN A 624 1.84 5.98 -2.93
N PRO A 625 2.82 6.48 -2.16
CA PRO A 625 4.21 6.35 -2.54
C PRO A 625 4.73 4.91 -2.47
N ALA A 626 4.26 4.13 -1.50
CA ALA A 626 4.62 2.72 -1.39
C ALA A 626 3.97 1.87 -2.49
N VAL A 627 2.70 2.14 -2.82
CA VAL A 627 1.99 1.44 -3.90
C VAL A 627 2.63 1.76 -5.26
N GLN A 628 3.02 3.01 -5.52
CA GLN A 628 3.80 3.37 -6.71
C GLN A 628 5.11 2.57 -6.79
N LEU A 629 5.91 2.58 -5.72
CA LEU A 629 7.20 1.88 -5.67
C LEU A 629 7.02 0.37 -5.91
N GLY A 630 6.09 -0.26 -5.19
CA GLY A 630 5.78 -1.68 -5.35
C GLY A 630 5.26 -2.02 -6.75
N THR A 631 4.46 -1.13 -7.34
CA THR A 631 3.96 -1.29 -8.71
C THR A 631 5.08 -1.25 -9.72
N ILE A 632 6.01 -0.32 -9.59
CA ILE A 632 7.19 -0.24 -10.45
C ILE A 632 7.98 -1.54 -10.33
N LEU A 633 8.33 -1.97 -9.12
CA LEU A 633 9.11 -3.20 -8.90
C LEU A 633 8.43 -4.44 -9.48
N GLY A 634 7.12 -4.62 -9.24
CA GLY A 634 6.35 -5.75 -9.76
C GLY A 634 6.25 -5.76 -11.29
N ILE A 635 5.99 -4.60 -11.91
CA ILE A 635 5.91 -4.49 -13.37
C ILE A 635 7.28 -4.66 -14.03
N GLN A 636 8.34 -4.08 -13.47
CA GLN A 636 9.69 -4.30 -13.97
C GLN A 636 10.06 -5.79 -13.93
N HIS A 637 9.73 -6.48 -12.83
CA HIS A 637 9.92 -7.93 -12.73
C HIS A 637 9.16 -8.67 -13.86
N GLN A 638 7.88 -8.36 -14.11
CA GLN A 638 7.11 -8.96 -15.21
C GLN A 638 7.73 -8.68 -16.60
N LEU A 639 8.43 -7.56 -16.75
CA LEU A 639 9.17 -7.19 -17.96
C LEU A 639 10.58 -7.81 -18.03
N GLY A 640 10.91 -8.74 -17.14
CA GLY A 640 12.20 -9.43 -17.10
C GLY A 640 13.33 -8.64 -16.43
N ARG A 641 12.99 -7.60 -15.65
CA ARG A 641 13.92 -6.79 -14.85
C ARG A 641 13.71 -7.07 -13.38
N ASP A 642 14.37 -8.09 -12.88
CA ASP A 642 14.25 -8.60 -11.52
C ASP A 642 15.47 -8.26 -10.63
N LYS A 643 16.47 -7.56 -11.17
CA LYS A 643 17.72 -7.23 -10.46
C LYS A 643 17.70 -5.78 -9.95
N VAL A 644 17.40 -5.60 -8.66
CA VAL A 644 17.29 -4.27 -8.03
C VAL A 644 18.62 -3.88 -7.41
N THR A 645 19.32 -2.94 -8.04
CA THR A 645 20.59 -2.39 -7.56
C THR A 645 20.35 -1.21 -6.64
N PHE A 646 20.77 -1.34 -5.38
CA PHE A 646 20.67 -0.28 -4.39
C PHE A 646 21.93 0.59 -4.41
N VAL A 647 21.73 1.87 -4.67
CA VAL A 647 22.74 2.93 -4.51
C VAL A 647 22.29 3.77 -3.33
N ILE A 648 22.96 3.66 -2.19
CA ILE A 648 22.52 4.31 -0.96
C ILE A 648 23.65 5.19 -0.43
N SER A 649 23.36 6.47 -0.18
CA SER A 649 24.38 7.42 0.30
C SER A 649 24.90 7.05 1.70
N GLU A 650 26.15 7.37 1.99
CA GLU A 650 26.85 6.93 3.20
C GLU A 650 26.09 7.13 4.53
N PRO A 651 25.40 8.27 4.78
CA PRO A 651 24.68 8.49 6.05
C PRO A 651 23.62 7.44 6.39
N ILE A 652 23.10 6.72 5.40
CA ILE A 652 22.03 5.73 5.55
C ILE A 652 22.35 4.43 4.80
N ARG A 653 23.61 4.20 4.40
CA ARG A 653 24.04 3.10 3.52
C ARG A 653 23.57 1.72 4.03
N THR A 654 23.56 1.52 5.34
CA THR A 654 23.20 0.24 5.97
C THR A 654 21.72 -0.11 5.86
N PHE A 655 20.85 0.80 5.42
CA PHE A 655 19.46 0.47 5.07
C PHE A 655 19.39 -0.70 4.07
N GLY A 656 20.39 -0.81 3.19
CA GLY A 656 20.57 -1.92 2.25
C GLY A 656 20.50 -3.31 2.90
N TYR A 657 20.99 -3.47 4.14
CA TYR A 657 21.03 -4.76 4.83
C TYR A 657 19.63 -5.29 5.14
N TRP A 658 18.71 -4.42 5.53
CA TRP A 658 17.35 -4.82 5.87
C TRP A 658 16.46 -4.97 4.63
N VAL A 659 16.55 -4.03 3.68
CA VAL A 659 15.70 -4.08 2.48
C VAL A 659 16.06 -5.28 1.59
N GLU A 660 17.31 -5.75 1.64
CA GLU A 660 17.73 -7.01 1.00
C GLU A 660 16.90 -8.20 1.52
N GLN A 661 16.82 -8.37 2.84
CA GLN A 661 15.99 -9.43 3.44
C GLN A 661 14.54 -9.27 3.03
N LEU A 662 14.00 -8.06 3.19
CA LEU A 662 12.59 -7.79 2.95
C LEU A 662 12.18 -8.21 1.54
N LEU A 663 12.91 -7.78 0.51
CA LEU A 663 12.58 -8.12 -0.87
C LEU A 663 12.85 -9.60 -1.18
N ALA A 664 14.02 -10.12 -0.81
CA ALA A 664 14.43 -11.46 -1.21
C ALA A 664 13.55 -12.54 -0.57
N GLU A 665 13.27 -12.44 0.73
CA GLU A 665 12.41 -13.43 1.41
C GLU A 665 10.94 -13.31 1.00
N SER A 666 10.45 -12.09 0.79
CA SER A 666 9.04 -11.88 0.45
C SER A 666 8.73 -12.31 -0.98
N THR A 667 9.66 -12.10 -1.92
CA THR A 667 9.37 -12.35 -3.35
C THR A 667 9.97 -13.65 -3.88
N GLY A 668 11.01 -14.19 -3.24
CA GLY A 668 11.80 -15.33 -3.70
C GLY A 668 11.14 -16.70 -3.48
N LYS A 669 10.06 -16.98 -4.20
CA LYS A 669 9.28 -18.23 -4.08
C LYS A 669 8.56 -18.56 -5.38
N ASP A 670 8.18 -19.83 -5.52
CA ASP A 670 7.44 -20.36 -6.68
C ASP A 670 8.08 -20.08 -8.05
N GLY A 671 9.42 -19.96 -8.07
CA GLY A 671 10.17 -19.64 -9.27
C GLY A 671 10.18 -18.16 -9.65
N PHE A 672 9.59 -17.28 -8.83
CA PHE A 672 9.61 -15.83 -8.94
C PHE A 672 10.54 -15.21 -7.91
N GLY A 673 10.97 -13.96 -8.13
CA GLY A 673 11.74 -13.25 -7.11
C GLY A 673 12.45 -12.02 -7.64
N ILE A 674 12.51 -11.00 -6.78
CA ILE A 674 13.37 -9.84 -6.95
C ILE A 674 14.71 -10.17 -6.31
N VAL A 675 15.80 -9.97 -7.05
CA VAL A 675 17.17 -10.10 -6.55
C VAL A 675 17.66 -8.72 -6.12
N PRO A 676 17.66 -8.41 -4.80
CA PRO A 676 18.29 -7.20 -4.28
C PRO A 676 19.81 -7.30 -4.41
N ILE A 677 20.43 -6.20 -4.82
CA ILE A 677 21.87 -6.09 -5.05
C ILE A 677 22.36 -4.95 -4.17
N GLU A 678 22.78 -5.31 -2.95
CA GLU A 678 23.38 -4.40 -1.97
C GLU A 678 24.89 -4.27 -2.21
N GLY A 679 25.44 -3.07 -1.98
CA GLY A 679 26.89 -2.86 -1.94
C GLY A 679 27.62 -3.02 -3.28
N GLU A 680 26.93 -2.84 -4.42
CA GLU A 680 27.54 -2.81 -5.77
C GLU A 680 27.79 -1.35 -6.20
N PRO A 681 29.05 -0.88 -6.27
CA PRO A 681 29.37 0.43 -6.84
C PRO A 681 28.87 0.61 -8.27
N LEU A 682 28.40 1.81 -8.64
CA LEU A 682 27.94 2.08 -10.01
C LEU A 682 29.09 2.03 -11.03
N GLY A 683 28.92 1.23 -12.10
CA GLY A 683 29.77 1.23 -13.28
C GLY A 683 29.13 1.93 -14.48
N SER A 684 29.77 1.86 -15.65
CA SER A 684 29.24 2.44 -16.89
C SER A 684 28.04 1.63 -17.43
N PRO A 685 27.13 2.22 -18.21
CA PRO A 685 25.98 1.48 -18.75
C PRO A 685 26.34 0.21 -19.55
N SER A 686 27.51 0.20 -20.21
CA SER A 686 27.98 -0.90 -21.05
C SER A 686 28.25 -2.23 -20.32
N ILE A 687 28.40 -2.21 -19.00
CA ILE A 687 28.67 -3.39 -18.18
C ILE A 687 27.40 -4.00 -17.56
N TYR A 688 26.24 -3.34 -17.73
CA TYR A 688 24.97 -3.82 -17.21
C TYR A 688 24.14 -4.48 -18.32
N SER A 689 23.39 -5.51 -17.95
CA SER A 689 22.34 -6.08 -18.79
C SER A 689 21.01 -5.40 -18.55
N ASN A 690 20.06 -5.58 -19.47
CA ASN A 690 18.72 -5.00 -19.43
C ASN A 690 17.81 -5.55 -18.31
N ASP A 691 18.30 -6.43 -17.44
CA ASP A 691 17.58 -7.00 -16.29
C ASP A 691 17.66 -6.10 -15.03
N ARG A 692 18.44 -5.01 -15.08
CA ARG A 692 18.64 -4.09 -13.96
C ARG A 692 17.52 -3.06 -13.79
N ILE A 693 17.25 -2.74 -12.52
CA ILE A 693 16.60 -1.55 -11.98
C ILE A 693 17.59 -0.90 -11.02
N PHE A 694 17.66 0.44 -10.96
CA PHE A 694 18.49 1.16 -9.98
C PHE A 694 17.61 1.96 -9.03
N VAL A 695 17.88 1.82 -7.74
CA VAL A 695 17.21 2.55 -6.66
C VAL A 695 18.26 3.38 -5.96
N TYR A 696 18.18 4.71 -6.12
CA TYR A 696 19.04 5.66 -5.44
C TYR A 696 18.32 6.24 -4.23
N MET A 697 18.84 5.94 -3.03
CA MET A 697 18.36 6.52 -1.78
C MET A 697 19.44 7.45 -1.20
N HIS A 698 19.10 8.70 -0.94
CA HIS A 698 20.06 9.64 -0.38
C HIS A 698 19.46 10.61 0.62
N THR A 699 20.26 11.07 1.58
CA THR A 699 19.86 12.19 2.45
C THR A 699 19.97 13.53 1.72
N MET A 700 19.21 14.55 2.16
CA MET A 700 19.27 15.90 1.56
C MET A 700 20.68 16.50 1.54
N ASP A 701 21.48 16.24 2.58
CA ASP A 701 22.84 16.80 2.74
C ASP A 701 23.92 15.98 2.01
N SER A 702 23.56 14.90 1.30
CA SER A 702 24.52 14.06 0.59
C SER A 702 25.04 14.75 -0.69
N ASN A 703 26.35 14.67 -0.94
CA ASN A 703 26.89 15.03 -2.25
C ASN A 703 26.41 14.01 -3.31
N LYS A 704 25.65 14.49 -4.29
CA LYS A 704 24.95 13.66 -5.27
C LYS A 704 25.44 13.83 -6.71
N GLU A 705 26.33 14.77 -7.01
CA GLU A 705 26.66 15.16 -8.38
C GLU A 705 27.20 14.00 -9.24
N ASP A 706 28.27 13.31 -8.80
CA ASP A 706 28.85 12.17 -9.56
C ASP A 706 27.88 10.98 -9.66
N ILE A 707 27.10 10.71 -8.61
CA ILE A 707 26.14 9.61 -8.62
C ILE A 707 25.00 9.92 -9.60
N GLU A 708 24.46 11.14 -9.59
CA GLU A 708 23.39 11.56 -10.49
C GLU A 708 23.84 11.55 -11.95
N GLU A 709 25.06 12.00 -12.25
CA GLU A 709 25.62 11.91 -13.61
C GLU A 709 25.65 10.46 -14.12
N ARG A 710 26.09 9.52 -13.29
CA ARG A 710 26.11 8.09 -13.63
C ARG A 710 24.71 7.49 -13.78
N LEU A 711 23.77 7.88 -12.92
CA LEU A 711 22.38 7.44 -13.01
C LEU A 711 21.70 7.98 -14.27
N LEU A 712 21.93 9.24 -14.64
CA LEU A 712 21.45 9.80 -15.90
C LEU A 712 22.00 9.02 -17.11
N ALA A 713 23.27 8.62 -17.09
CA ALA A 713 23.84 7.78 -18.15
C ALA A 713 23.13 6.41 -18.24
N LEU A 714 22.72 5.83 -17.11
CA LEU A 714 21.94 4.58 -17.07
C LEU A 714 20.50 4.78 -17.60
N GLU A 715 19.87 5.91 -17.30
CA GLU A 715 18.55 6.26 -17.84
C GLU A 715 18.57 6.41 -19.36
N VAL A 716 19.57 7.13 -19.87
CA VAL A 716 19.78 7.30 -21.32
C VAL A 716 20.01 5.94 -21.99
N ALA A 717 20.68 5.01 -21.31
CA ALA A 717 20.84 3.63 -21.76
C ALA A 717 19.57 2.76 -21.63
N GLY A 718 18.49 3.29 -21.02
CA GLY A 718 17.19 2.64 -20.92
C GLY A 718 16.99 1.78 -19.67
N HIS A 719 17.81 1.94 -18.64
CA HIS A 719 17.56 1.34 -17.33
C HIS A 719 16.54 2.16 -16.54
N PRO A 720 15.55 1.53 -15.89
CA PRO A 720 14.70 2.21 -14.94
C PRO A 720 15.51 2.69 -13.73
N VAL A 721 15.33 3.96 -13.36
CA VAL A 721 15.94 4.58 -12.18
C VAL A 721 14.85 5.14 -11.28
N ILE A 722 14.93 4.79 -10.00
CA ILE A 722 14.07 5.25 -8.92
C ILE A 722 14.93 6.09 -7.99
N ARG A 723 14.51 7.31 -7.68
CA ARG A 723 15.18 8.18 -6.71
C ARG A 723 14.28 8.39 -5.51
N ILE A 724 14.84 8.24 -4.33
CA ILE A 724 14.20 8.50 -3.06
C ILE A 724 15.11 9.46 -2.28
N GLU A 725 14.68 10.70 -2.14
CA GLU A 725 15.35 11.68 -1.28
C GLU A 725 14.75 11.55 0.11
N VAL A 726 15.57 11.05 1.03
CA VAL A 726 15.26 10.90 2.46
C VAL A 726 15.65 12.20 3.15
N ARG A 727 14.75 12.77 3.95
CA ARG A 727 15.00 14.07 4.61
C ARG A 727 16.28 14.04 5.45
N ASP A 728 16.31 13.14 6.43
CA ASP A 728 17.40 12.95 7.38
C ASP A 728 17.40 11.49 7.88
N LYS A 729 18.36 11.13 8.73
CA LYS A 729 18.47 9.74 9.22
C LYS A 729 17.20 9.27 9.94
N MET A 730 16.49 10.14 10.68
CA MET A 730 15.28 9.74 11.42
C MET A 730 14.13 9.34 10.49
N ASN A 731 14.15 9.80 9.24
CA ASN A 731 13.20 9.38 8.21
C ASN A 731 13.40 7.92 7.76
N LEU A 732 14.42 7.19 8.22
CA LEU A 732 14.44 5.73 8.03
C LEU A 732 13.20 5.04 8.61
N GLY A 733 12.55 5.61 9.64
CA GLY A 733 11.26 5.13 10.14
C GLY A 733 10.17 5.15 9.07
N ALA A 734 10.15 6.19 8.22
CA ALA A 734 9.26 6.28 7.07
C ALA A 734 9.60 5.22 6.01
N GLU A 735 10.88 5.04 5.71
CA GLU A 735 11.32 4.08 4.68
C GLU A 735 11.05 2.63 5.08
N PHE A 736 11.18 2.25 6.35
CA PHE A 736 10.79 0.90 6.81
C PHE A 736 9.32 0.60 6.42
N PHE A 737 8.38 1.50 6.75
CA PHE A 737 6.98 1.31 6.40
C PHE A 737 6.74 1.35 4.88
N ARG A 738 7.35 2.31 4.17
CA ARG A 738 7.18 2.44 2.71
C ARG A 738 7.60 1.15 2.00
N TRP A 739 8.76 0.60 2.35
CA TRP A 739 9.30 -0.59 1.71
C TRP A 739 8.55 -1.87 2.08
N GLU A 740 8.05 -1.98 3.31
CA GLU A 740 7.15 -3.09 3.71
C GLU A 740 5.91 -3.13 2.81
N LEU A 741 5.22 -1.99 2.67
CA LEU A 741 4.03 -1.89 1.83
C LEU A 741 4.36 -2.03 0.33
N ALA A 742 5.46 -1.44 -0.15
CA ALA A 742 5.90 -1.61 -1.53
C ALA A 742 6.19 -3.08 -1.87
N THR A 743 6.79 -3.82 -0.94
CA THR A 743 7.08 -5.24 -1.12
C THR A 743 5.79 -6.06 -1.17
N ALA A 744 4.81 -5.74 -0.32
CA ALA A 744 3.50 -6.37 -0.36
C ALA A 744 2.76 -6.10 -1.68
N THR A 745 2.78 -4.85 -2.17
CA THR A 745 2.24 -4.48 -3.49
C THR A 745 2.94 -5.20 -4.64
N ALA A 746 4.28 -5.25 -4.63
CA ALA A 746 5.05 -5.98 -5.65
C ALA A 746 4.68 -7.46 -5.66
N GLY A 747 4.52 -8.09 -4.49
CA GLY A 747 4.06 -9.47 -4.36
C GLY A 747 2.69 -9.72 -5.01
N SER A 748 1.74 -8.80 -4.82
CA SER A 748 0.40 -8.90 -5.43
C SER A 748 0.47 -8.87 -6.96
N ILE A 749 1.30 -8.00 -7.54
CA ILE A 749 1.49 -7.89 -8.99
C ILE A 749 2.24 -9.09 -9.55
N MET A 750 3.27 -9.56 -8.84
CA MET A 750 4.06 -10.72 -9.23
C MET A 750 3.27 -12.03 -9.12
N GLY A 751 2.21 -12.06 -8.31
CA GLY A 751 1.46 -13.28 -8.02
C GLY A 751 2.21 -14.17 -7.04
N VAL A 752 2.76 -13.60 -5.96
CA VAL A 752 3.40 -14.34 -4.87
C VAL A 752 2.86 -13.87 -3.51
N ASN A 753 2.76 -14.78 -2.55
CA ASN A 753 2.46 -14.43 -1.16
C ASN A 753 3.70 -13.81 -0.49
N PRO A 754 3.73 -12.52 -0.11
CA PRO A 754 4.93 -11.91 0.45
C PRO A 754 5.22 -12.31 1.91
N PHE A 755 4.29 -13.01 2.58
CA PHE A 755 4.31 -13.17 4.03
C PHE A 755 4.77 -14.55 4.53
N ASP A 756 4.90 -15.54 3.65
CA ASP A 756 5.40 -16.88 3.97
C ASP A 756 6.90 -17.05 3.63
N GLU A 757 7.47 -18.19 4.01
CA GLU A 757 8.88 -18.55 3.78
C GLU A 757 9.10 -20.08 3.67
N PRO A 758 8.53 -20.75 2.66
CA PRO A 758 8.52 -22.21 2.63
C PRO A 758 9.89 -22.88 2.44
N ASN A 759 10.90 -22.16 1.93
CA ASN A 759 12.18 -22.76 1.51
C ASN A 759 13.33 -22.59 2.52
N VAL A 760 13.10 -21.95 3.67
CA VAL A 760 14.11 -21.87 4.74
C VAL A 760 14.16 -23.13 5.62
N ALA A 761 13.07 -23.90 5.66
CA ALA A 761 12.97 -25.10 6.50
C ALA A 761 13.94 -26.22 6.09
N GLU A 762 14.14 -26.43 4.77
CA GLU A 762 15.01 -27.49 4.25
C GLU A 762 16.45 -27.33 4.73
N SER A 763 17.00 -26.11 4.71
CA SER A 763 18.38 -25.87 5.16
C SER A 763 18.52 -26.04 6.66
N LYS A 764 17.52 -25.61 7.45
CA LYS A 764 17.50 -25.85 8.89
C LYS A 764 17.51 -27.34 9.20
N GLN A 765 16.72 -28.12 8.47
CA GLN A 765 16.70 -29.58 8.63
C GLN A 765 18.03 -30.22 8.22
N ASN A 766 18.57 -29.87 7.06
CA ASN A 766 19.87 -30.39 6.61
C ASN A 766 21.00 -30.07 7.60
N THR A 767 20.99 -28.88 8.20
CA THR A 767 21.95 -28.53 9.27
C THR A 767 21.75 -29.39 10.51
N HIS A 768 20.51 -29.63 10.95
CA HIS A 768 20.25 -30.53 12.08
C HIS A 768 20.74 -31.96 11.80
N ASP A 769 20.43 -32.51 10.63
CA ASP A 769 20.85 -33.87 10.25
C ASP A 769 22.38 -34.02 10.24
N LEU A 770 23.08 -32.98 9.75
CA LEU A 770 24.56 -32.94 9.77
C LEU A 770 25.13 -32.85 11.19
N LEU A 771 24.48 -32.09 12.07
CA LEU A 771 24.89 -32.02 13.48
C LEU A 771 24.62 -33.34 14.22
N ASP A 772 23.55 -34.06 13.88
CA ASP A 772 23.30 -35.41 14.38
C ASP A 772 24.32 -36.42 13.87
N GLU A 773 24.72 -36.34 12.60
CA GLU A 773 25.83 -37.13 12.07
C GLU A 773 27.14 -36.84 12.83
N TRP A 774 27.44 -35.56 13.06
CA TRP A 774 28.63 -35.16 13.83
C TRP A 774 28.60 -35.73 15.25
N ARG A 775 27.47 -35.67 15.95
CA ARG A 775 27.32 -36.26 17.30
C ARG A 775 27.64 -37.76 17.33
N GLN A 776 27.30 -38.48 16.27
CA GLN A 776 27.53 -39.93 16.18
C GLN A 776 28.96 -40.30 15.77
N LYS A 777 29.56 -39.54 14.84
CA LYS A 777 30.82 -39.91 14.17
C LYS A 777 32.02 -39.01 14.47
N GLY A 778 31.79 -37.81 15.01
CA GLY A 778 32.81 -36.79 15.26
C GLY A 778 33.38 -36.11 14.00
N GLN A 779 32.79 -36.35 12.82
CA GLN A 779 33.22 -35.76 11.55
C GLN A 779 32.05 -35.67 10.55
N PHE A 780 32.10 -34.71 9.63
CA PHE A 780 31.14 -34.61 8.51
C PHE A 780 31.58 -35.46 7.31
N ASN A 781 30.62 -36.05 6.60
CA ASN A 781 30.89 -36.66 5.30
C ASN A 781 30.83 -35.60 4.19
N GLU A 782 31.96 -34.95 3.91
CA GLU A 782 32.03 -33.88 2.91
C GLU A 782 32.29 -34.36 1.47
N GLY A 783 32.55 -35.66 1.28
CA GLY A 783 32.97 -36.22 -0.01
C GLY A 783 34.42 -35.84 -0.39
N TYR A 784 34.87 -36.34 -1.55
CA TYR A 784 36.16 -35.97 -2.12
C TYR A 784 36.05 -34.68 -2.93
N PRO A 785 37.05 -33.78 -2.86
CA PRO A 785 37.05 -32.59 -3.71
C PRO A 785 37.17 -32.99 -5.18
N ALA A 786 36.44 -32.28 -6.05
CA ALA A 786 36.55 -32.45 -7.49
C ALA A 786 37.92 -31.96 -8.00
N PHE A 787 38.45 -30.90 -7.39
CA PHE A 787 39.77 -30.34 -7.66
C PHE A 787 40.39 -29.83 -6.37
N GLU A 788 41.71 -29.97 -6.24
CA GLU A 788 42.48 -29.44 -5.12
C GLU A 788 43.83 -28.94 -5.61
N GLU A 789 44.16 -27.69 -5.28
CA GLU A 789 45.40 -27.03 -5.67
C GLU A 789 45.73 -25.90 -4.70
N SER A 790 46.98 -25.80 -4.24
CA SER A 790 47.49 -24.67 -3.44
C SER A 790 46.62 -24.28 -2.23
N GLY A 791 46.07 -25.27 -1.50
CA GLY A 791 45.22 -25.01 -0.33
C GLY A 791 43.80 -24.53 -0.65
N ILE A 792 43.35 -24.73 -1.89
CA ILE A 792 41.97 -24.50 -2.34
C ILE A 792 41.41 -25.84 -2.81
N SER A 793 40.29 -26.27 -2.21
CA SER A 793 39.55 -27.44 -2.66
C SER A 793 38.15 -27.05 -3.15
N ILE A 794 37.75 -27.60 -4.30
CA ILE A 794 36.43 -27.38 -4.89
C ILE A 794 35.59 -28.63 -4.72
N HIS A 795 34.42 -28.46 -4.12
CA HIS A 795 33.44 -29.51 -3.88
C HIS A 795 32.20 -29.21 -4.73
N CYS A 796 31.76 -30.21 -5.48
CA CYS A 796 30.56 -30.14 -6.32
C CYS A 796 29.99 -31.54 -6.51
N ASP A 797 28.74 -31.62 -6.95
CA ASP A 797 28.09 -32.88 -7.29
C ASP A 797 28.28 -33.19 -8.78
N PRO A 798 29.09 -34.21 -9.14
CA PRO A 798 29.38 -34.53 -10.54
C PRO A 798 28.16 -35.10 -11.29
N THR A 799 27.07 -35.45 -10.60
CA THR A 799 25.83 -35.93 -11.23
C THR A 799 24.96 -34.78 -11.77
N GLN A 800 25.27 -33.53 -11.43
CA GLN A 800 24.53 -32.37 -11.90
C GLN A 800 24.75 -32.13 -13.39
N LYS A 801 23.68 -31.84 -14.14
CA LYS A 801 23.72 -31.65 -15.60
C LYS A 801 24.72 -30.59 -16.08
N TRP A 802 24.97 -29.56 -15.27
CA TRP A 802 25.91 -28.49 -15.62
C TRP A 802 27.37 -28.93 -15.51
N PHE A 803 27.68 -29.95 -14.70
CA PHE A 803 29.05 -30.44 -14.48
C PHE A 803 29.69 -30.92 -15.78
N HIS A 804 28.93 -31.61 -16.64
CA HIS A 804 29.42 -32.10 -17.94
C HIS A 804 29.76 -30.98 -18.94
N LYS A 805 29.41 -29.73 -18.64
CA LYS A 805 29.77 -28.55 -19.44
C LYS A 805 31.07 -27.90 -18.96
N ILE A 806 31.63 -28.38 -17.87
CA ILE A 806 32.83 -27.80 -17.27
C ILE A 806 34.08 -28.41 -17.91
N GLU A 807 34.85 -27.57 -18.59
CA GLU A 807 36.19 -27.88 -19.07
C GLU A 807 37.28 -27.43 -18.07
N GLY A 808 38.40 -28.15 -18.01
CA GLY A 808 39.59 -27.75 -17.22
C GLY A 808 40.27 -28.89 -16.47
N LYS A 809 41.58 -28.72 -16.18
CA LYS A 809 42.36 -29.66 -15.34
C LYS A 809 42.93 -29.03 -14.06
N SER A 810 42.75 -27.72 -13.89
CA SER A 810 43.20 -26.96 -12.72
C SER A 810 42.03 -26.34 -11.97
N VAL A 811 42.25 -25.92 -10.72
CA VAL A 811 41.26 -25.15 -9.93
C VAL A 811 40.84 -23.88 -10.69
N LEU A 812 41.78 -23.25 -11.39
CA LEU A 812 41.55 -22.03 -12.17
C LEU A 812 40.61 -22.27 -13.35
N ASP A 813 40.91 -23.27 -14.18
CA ASP A 813 40.15 -23.56 -15.39
C ASP A 813 38.72 -23.94 -15.02
N PHE A 814 38.57 -24.78 -13.99
CA PHE A 814 37.27 -25.16 -13.46
C PHE A 814 36.46 -23.95 -13.01
N LEU A 815 37.04 -23.05 -12.21
CA LEU A 815 36.33 -21.86 -11.72
C LEU A 815 35.91 -20.92 -12.87
N ARG A 816 36.80 -20.68 -13.83
CA ARG A 816 36.49 -19.84 -15.01
C ARG A 816 35.36 -20.44 -15.83
N SER A 817 35.40 -21.75 -16.04
CA SER A 817 34.39 -22.52 -16.77
C SER A 817 33.05 -22.50 -16.03
N PHE A 818 33.07 -22.67 -14.70
CA PHE A 818 31.88 -22.62 -13.84
C PHE A 818 31.22 -21.24 -13.84
N VAL A 819 31.96 -20.16 -13.60
CA VAL A 819 31.38 -18.81 -13.64
C VAL A 819 30.97 -18.42 -15.06
N GLY A 820 31.62 -18.99 -16.09
CA GLY A 820 31.23 -18.83 -17.50
C GLY A 820 29.89 -19.47 -17.85
N LEU A 821 29.32 -20.31 -16.98
CA LEU A 821 27.94 -20.78 -17.12
C LEU A 821 26.91 -19.67 -16.89
N ALA A 822 27.28 -18.59 -16.19
CA ALA A 822 26.41 -17.47 -15.93
C ALA A 822 26.33 -16.55 -17.15
N LYS A 823 25.11 -16.25 -17.59
CA LYS A 823 24.81 -15.30 -18.66
C LYS A 823 23.55 -14.52 -18.31
N PRO A 824 23.37 -13.26 -18.73
CA PRO A 824 22.14 -12.54 -18.42
C PRO A 824 20.89 -13.33 -18.84
N PRO A 825 19.83 -13.39 -18.02
CA PRO A 825 19.60 -12.66 -16.76
C PRO A 825 20.04 -13.42 -15.48
N ASP A 826 21.02 -14.33 -15.57
CA ASP A 826 21.60 -14.99 -14.40
C ASP A 826 22.24 -13.99 -13.42
N TYR A 827 22.42 -14.43 -12.18
CA TYR A 827 23.24 -13.73 -11.18
C TYR A 827 24.20 -14.68 -10.48
N ILE A 828 25.33 -14.14 -10.00
CA ILE A 828 26.32 -14.90 -9.23
C ILE A 828 26.27 -14.45 -7.77
N ALA A 829 26.12 -15.40 -6.84
CA ALA A 829 26.13 -15.13 -5.41
C ALA A 829 27.41 -15.67 -4.75
N LEU A 830 28.16 -14.79 -4.09
CA LEU A 830 29.31 -15.14 -3.26
C LEU A 830 28.84 -15.27 -1.80
N LEU A 831 29.03 -16.46 -1.22
CA LEU A 831 28.44 -16.84 0.06
C LEU A 831 29.51 -17.32 1.06
N PRO A 832 30.29 -16.40 1.66
CA PRO A 832 31.33 -16.75 2.63
C PRO A 832 30.79 -17.12 4.02
N TYR A 833 31.24 -18.26 4.54
CA TYR A 833 31.09 -18.72 5.93
C TYR A 833 32.40 -18.54 6.69
N PHE A 834 32.74 -17.28 6.94
CA PHE A 834 33.80 -16.85 7.83
C PHE A 834 33.58 -15.38 8.20
N LEU A 835 34.23 -14.91 9.26
CA LEU A 835 34.11 -13.55 9.74
C LEU A 835 34.48 -12.51 8.66
N ARG A 836 33.62 -11.51 8.49
CA ARG A 836 33.87 -10.34 7.64
C ARG A 836 34.97 -9.47 8.26
N THR A 837 36.00 -9.18 7.48
CA THR A 837 37.01 -8.14 7.78
C THR A 837 37.10 -7.18 6.59
N PRO A 838 37.60 -5.94 6.76
CA PRO A 838 37.79 -5.01 5.64
C PRO A 838 38.61 -5.61 4.49
N GLU A 839 39.71 -6.30 4.82
CA GLU A 839 40.57 -6.94 3.82
C GLU A 839 39.85 -8.05 3.04
N ARG A 840 39.18 -8.98 3.74
CA ARG A 840 38.39 -10.05 3.09
C ARG A 840 37.27 -9.48 2.22
N HIS A 841 36.60 -8.43 2.72
CA HIS A 841 35.55 -7.76 1.98
C HIS A 841 36.08 -7.13 0.68
N ASN A 842 37.25 -6.49 0.72
CA ASN A 842 37.87 -5.90 -0.47
C ASN A 842 38.22 -6.95 -1.53
N PHE A 843 38.75 -8.11 -1.14
CA PHE A 843 39.01 -9.21 -2.09
C PHE A 843 37.71 -9.72 -2.73
N LEU A 844 36.67 -9.94 -1.91
CA LEU A 844 35.37 -10.40 -2.41
C LEU A 844 34.69 -9.36 -3.31
N GLN A 845 34.79 -8.07 -2.99
CA GLN A 845 34.31 -6.98 -3.85
C GLN A 845 35.07 -6.93 -5.18
N SER A 846 36.38 -7.16 -5.16
CA SER A 846 37.19 -7.19 -6.38
C SER A 846 36.77 -8.35 -7.30
N ILE A 847 36.53 -9.54 -6.73
CA ILE A 847 35.98 -10.69 -7.46
C ILE A 847 34.60 -10.36 -8.03
N ARG A 848 33.71 -9.82 -7.19
CA ARG A 848 32.35 -9.43 -7.55
C ARG A 848 32.33 -8.49 -8.76
N LEU A 849 33.07 -7.38 -8.69
CA LEU A 849 33.13 -6.37 -9.74
C LEU A 849 33.71 -6.93 -11.04
N SER A 850 34.76 -7.76 -10.95
CA SER A 850 35.33 -8.44 -12.11
C SER A 850 34.32 -9.31 -12.84
N LEU A 851 33.57 -10.13 -12.08
CA LEU A 851 32.56 -11.01 -12.64
C LEU A 851 31.43 -10.21 -13.30
N ARG A 852 30.95 -9.15 -12.64
CA ARG A 852 29.95 -8.23 -13.20
C ARG A 852 30.44 -7.62 -14.51
N ASP A 853 31.61 -7.00 -14.52
CA ASP A 853 32.09 -6.24 -15.68
C ASP A 853 32.36 -7.15 -16.88
N ARG A 854 32.91 -8.36 -16.62
CA ARG A 854 33.25 -9.33 -17.66
C ARG A 854 32.03 -10.06 -18.23
N LEU A 855 31.12 -10.50 -17.37
CA LEU A 855 30.00 -11.37 -17.75
C LEU A 855 28.69 -10.59 -17.94
N LYS A 856 28.65 -9.32 -17.51
CA LYS A 856 27.47 -8.44 -17.50
C LYS A 856 26.28 -8.98 -16.73
N VAL A 857 26.56 -9.86 -15.76
CA VAL A 857 25.56 -10.48 -14.88
C VAL A 857 25.48 -9.72 -13.55
N ALA A 858 24.34 -9.84 -12.88
CA ALA A 858 24.22 -9.40 -11.50
C ALA A 858 25.11 -10.20 -10.55
N THR A 859 25.60 -9.55 -9.51
CA THR A 859 26.44 -10.21 -8.50
C THR A 859 25.99 -9.81 -7.10
N THR A 860 25.93 -10.76 -6.16
CA THR A 860 25.57 -10.54 -4.76
C THR A 860 26.65 -11.09 -3.83
N LEU A 861 26.75 -10.51 -2.63
CA LEU A 861 27.71 -10.91 -1.61
C LEU A 861 27.02 -10.99 -0.25
N GLY A 862 26.77 -12.19 0.25
CA GLY A 862 26.05 -12.43 1.51
C GLY A 862 26.87 -13.27 2.48
N TYR A 863 27.19 -12.73 3.66
CA TYR A 863 27.95 -13.47 4.68
C TYR A 863 27.04 -14.45 5.44
N GLY A 864 27.50 -15.69 5.55
CA GLY A 864 26.81 -16.76 6.29
C GLY A 864 27.10 -16.72 7.79
N PRO A 865 26.18 -17.23 8.63
CA PRO A 865 24.87 -17.76 8.28
C PRO A 865 23.79 -16.69 8.09
N ARG A 866 24.09 -15.40 8.31
CA ARG A 866 23.11 -14.29 8.23
C ARG A 866 22.24 -14.34 6.98
N TYR A 867 22.84 -14.56 5.80
CA TYR A 867 22.07 -14.59 4.54
C TYR A 867 21.03 -15.73 4.46
N LEU A 868 21.17 -16.80 5.26
CA LEU A 868 20.18 -17.87 5.31
C LEU A 868 18.81 -17.37 5.81
N HIS A 869 18.83 -16.32 6.62
CA HIS A 869 17.68 -15.58 7.13
C HIS A 869 17.57 -14.21 6.42
N SER A 870 17.92 -14.19 5.13
CA SER A 870 17.72 -13.07 4.19
C SER A 870 17.57 -13.67 2.78
N THR A 871 18.58 -13.56 1.92
CA THR A 871 18.53 -14.02 0.52
C THR A 871 18.43 -15.53 0.34
N GLY A 872 18.63 -16.34 1.39
CA GLY A 872 18.55 -17.80 1.34
C GLY A 872 17.22 -18.34 0.81
N GLN A 873 16.09 -17.70 1.15
CA GLN A 873 14.77 -18.05 0.61
C GLN A 873 14.75 -17.87 -0.92
N LEU A 874 15.22 -16.73 -1.43
CA LEU A 874 15.32 -16.44 -2.87
C LEU A 874 16.23 -17.42 -3.59
N HIS A 875 17.39 -17.75 -3.02
CA HIS A 875 18.34 -18.67 -3.65
C HIS A 875 17.73 -20.07 -3.91
N LYS A 876 16.79 -20.49 -3.07
CA LYS A 876 16.16 -21.82 -3.11
C LYS A 876 14.79 -21.83 -3.79
N GLY A 877 13.98 -20.81 -3.51
CA GLY A 877 12.60 -20.67 -3.98
C GLY A 877 12.42 -19.84 -5.25
N GLY A 878 13.37 -18.96 -5.56
CA GLY A 878 13.27 -18.06 -6.71
C GLY A 878 13.61 -18.72 -8.06
N PRO A 879 13.72 -17.93 -9.15
CA PRO A 879 14.00 -18.45 -10.48
C PRO A 879 15.34 -19.20 -10.52
N ASN A 880 15.49 -20.20 -11.40
CA ASN A 880 16.76 -20.95 -11.56
C ASN A 880 17.85 -20.18 -12.34
N THR A 881 18.02 -18.91 -11.99
CA THR A 881 18.96 -17.95 -12.58
C THR A 881 20.20 -17.72 -11.71
N GLY A 882 20.23 -18.26 -10.49
CA GLY A 882 21.38 -18.14 -9.59
C GLY A 882 22.52 -19.13 -9.88
N VAL A 883 23.75 -18.63 -9.76
CA VAL A 883 25.00 -19.38 -9.75
C VAL A 883 25.71 -19.11 -8.43
N PHE A 884 25.94 -20.14 -7.62
CA PHE A 884 26.29 -20.00 -6.21
C PHE A 884 27.70 -20.49 -5.93
N ILE A 885 28.48 -19.67 -5.22
CA ILE A 885 29.83 -20.01 -4.75
C ILE A 885 29.83 -19.88 -3.23
N ILE A 886 29.73 -21.02 -2.54
CA ILE A 886 29.86 -21.08 -1.09
C ILE A 886 31.34 -21.13 -0.74
N LEU A 887 31.81 -20.20 0.08
CA LEU A 887 33.22 -20.16 0.53
C LEU A 887 33.28 -20.58 1.98
N THR A 888 34.11 -21.57 2.29
CA THR A 888 34.35 -22.06 3.65
C THR A 888 35.85 -22.06 3.93
N ALA A 889 36.24 -21.99 5.20
CA ALA A 889 37.64 -22.03 5.59
C ALA A 889 37.85 -22.92 6.81
N ASP A 890 39.10 -23.31 7.06
CA ASP A 890 39.47 -23.91 8.33
C ASP A 890 39.34 -22.89 9.46
N CYS A 891 38.78 -23.32 10.58
CA CYS A 891 38.70 -22.50 11.78
C CYS A 891 39.82 -22.92 12.75
N ALA A 892 40.58 -21.94 13.25
CA ALA A 892 41.72 -22.20 14.12
C ALA A 892 41.32 -22.73 15.53
N GLU A 893 40.14 -22.36 16.01
CA GLU A 893 39.64 -22.70 17.34
C GLU A 893 38.13 -22.94 17.28
N ASP A 894 37.66 -24.06 17.83
CA ASP A 894 36.24 -24.34 17.98
C ASP A 894 35.77 -24.03 19.41
N ILE A 895 34.98 -22.97 19.57
CA ILE A 895 34.45 -22.55 20.87
C ILE A 895 33.24 -23.40 21.21
N ALA A 896 33.29 -24.12 22.33
CA ALA A 896 32.22 -24.99 22.79
C ALA A 896 30.91 -24.21 23.03
N ILE A 897 29.79 -24.76 22.52
CA ILE A 897 28.45 -24.25 22.83
C ILE A 897 27.92 -25.03 24.03
N PRO A 898 27.59 -24.36 25.16
CA PRO A 898 27.09 -25.07 26.34
C PRO A 898 25.85 -25.90 26.03
N ARG A 899 25.81 -27.12 26.60
CA ARG A 899 24.75 -28.13 26.40
C ARG A 899 24.68 -28.74 25.00
N GLN A 900 25.60 -28.40 24.11
CA GLN A 900 25.80 -29.08 22.83
C GLN A 900 27.04 -29.96 22.89
N GLN A 901 27.08 -30.99 22.02
CA GLN A 901 28.25 -31.87 21.85
C GLN A 901 29.19 -31.37 20.73
N TYR A 902 29.00 -30.12 20.30
CA TYR A 902 29.75 -29.47 19.22
C TYR A 902 29.96 -27.98 19.57
N GLY A 903 30.94 -27.34 18.94
CA GLY A 903 31.18 -25.90 19.07
C GLY A 903 30.65 -25.07 17.90
N PHE A 904 30.98 -23.77 17.93
CA PHE A 904 30.57 -22.78 16.94
C PHE A 904 31.15 -23.02 15.54
N ALA A 905 32.40 -23.50 15.43
CA ALA A 905 33.01 -23.85 14.14
C ALA A 905 32.27 -25.01 13.48
N THR A 906 31.94 -26.05 14.26
CA THR A 906 31.14 -27.18 13.79
C THR A 906 29.74 -26.73 13.37
N LEU A 907 29.08 -25.87 14.15
CA LEU A 907 27.77 -25.30 13.79
C LEU A 907 27.84 -24.53 12.46
N GLN A 908 28.81 -23.62 12.31
CA GLN A 908 28.99 -22.85 11.08
C GLN A 908 29.28 -23.75 9.87
N ARG A 909 30.10 -24.79 10.03
CA ARG A 909 30.39 -25.77 8.98
C ARG A 909 29.14 -26.56 8.59
N ALA A 910 28.34 -27.00 9.55
CA ALA A 910 27.08 -27.69 9.30
C ALA A 910 26.05 -26.78 8.61
N GLN A 911 26.04 -25.48 8.90
CA GLN A 911 25.20 -24.50 8.19
C GLN A 911 25.62 -24.36 6.72
N ALA A 912 26.93 -24.23 6.46
CA ALA A 912 27.46 -24.13 5.09
C ALA A 912 27.16 -25.38 4.25
N LEU A 913 27.38 -26.57 4.83
CA LEU A 913 27.10 -27.85 4.18
C LEU A 913 25.59 -28.08 3.99
N GLY A 914 24.77 -27.72 4.98
CA GLY A 914 23.31 -27.82 4.89
C GLY A 914 22.73 -26.93 3.79
N ASP A 915 23.27 -25.72 3.62
CA ASP A 915 22.89 -24.83 2.52
C ASP A 915 23.35 -25.38 1.16
N PHE A 916 24.59 -25.87 1.07
CA PHE A 916 25.10 -26.53 -0.12
C PHE A 916 24.23 -27.71 -0.55
N HIS A 917 23.80 -28.55 0.40
CA HIS A 917 22.87 -29.66 0.15
C HIS A 917 21.51 -29.16 -0.35
N SER A 918 20.96 -28.11 0.27
CA SER A 918 19.67 -27.55 -0.13
C SER A 918 19.70 -27.01 -1.57
N LEU A 919 20.73 -26.25 -1.92
CA LEU A 919 20.92 -25.73 -3.29
C LEU A 919 21.10 -26.87 -4.31
N LYS A 920 21.87 -27.90 -3.96
CA LYS A 920 22.06 -29.11 -4.78
C LYS A 920 20.74 -29.86 -5.00
N ASN A 921 19.95 -30.07 -3.95
CA ASN A 921 18.65 -30.74 -4.02
C ASN A 921 17.67 -29.98 -4.92
N LYS A 922 17.72 -28.64 -4.89
CA LYS A 922 16.98 -27.74 -5.77
C LYS A 922 17.58 -27.63 -7.18
N LYS A 923 18.60 -28.44 -7.51
CA LYS A 923 19.28 -28.50 -8.83
C LYS A 923 19.84 -27.14 -9.26
N ARG A 924 20.35 -26.37 -8.29
CA ARG A 924 21.02 -25.09 -8.54
C ARG A 924 22.43 -25.33 -9.05
N ARG A 925 22.96 -24.34 -9.77
CA ARG A 925 24.38 -24.29 -10.14
C ARG A 925 25.17 -23.84 -8.92
N VAL A 926 25.72 -24.79 -8.16
CA VAL A 926 26.41 -24.49 -6.90
C VAL A 926 27.73 -25.25 -6.80
N ILE A 927 28.76 -24.54 -6.34
CA ILE A 927 30.03 -25.12 -5.89
C ILE A 927 30.31 -24.64 -4.48
N ARG A 928 31.06 -25.45 -3.74
CA ARG A 928 31.67 -25.04 -2.47
C ARG A 928 33.18 -25.01 -2.64
N ILE A 929 33.77 -23.86 -2.37
CA ILE A 929 35.22 -23.68 -2.33
C ILE A 929 35.64 -23.66 -0.87
N HIS A 930 36.60 -24.52 -0.51
CA HIS A 930 37.14 -24.59 0.83
C HIS A 930 38.61 -24.17 0.84
N LEU A 931 38.93 -23.21 1.69
CA LEU A 931 40.25 -22.62 1.86
C LEU A 931 40.92 -23.26 3.09
N SER A 932 41.89 -24.15 2.87
CA SER A 932 42.64 -24.85 3.93
C SER A 932 43.94 -24.15 4.33
N SER A 933 44.19 -22.97 3.76
CA SER A 933 45.30 -22.06 4.11
C SER A 933 44.74 -20.76 4.70
N GLN A 934 45.59 -19.77 5.03
CA GLN A 934 45.14 -18.45 5.49
C GLN A 934 44.08 -17.88 4.52
N ILE A 935 42.91 -17.50 5.04
CA ILE A 935 41.72 -17.10 4.27
C ILE A 935 42.06 -16.01 3.24
N GLU A 936 42.84 -15.02 3.67
CA GLU A 936 43.28 -13.88 2.88
C GLU A 936 44.15 -14.33 1.69
N GLY A 937 45.05 -15.30 1.90
CA GLY A 937 45.88 -15.88 0.85
C GLY A 937 45.04 -16.59 -0.21
N GLY A 938 44.07 -17.39 0.22
CA GLY A 938 43.13 -18.08 -0.67
C GLY A 938 42.25 -17.10 -1.46
N LEU A 939 41.68 -16.08 -0.80
CA LEU A 939 40.87 -15.05 -1.45
C LEU A 939 41.68 -14.20 -2.44
N LYS A 940 42.93 -13.86 -2.10
CA LYS A 940 43.85 -13.17 -3.01
C LYS A 940 44.10 -14.02 -4.26
N LEU A 941 44.40 -15.31 -4.08
CA LEU A 941 44.62 -16.22 -5.19
C LEU A 941 43.38 -16.31 -6.08
N LEU A 942 42.18 -16.43 -5.49
CA LEU A 942 40.91 -16.44 -6.22
C LEU A 942 40.67 -15.13 -6.98
N ALA A 943 40.96 -13.97 -6.35
CA ALA A 943 40.85 -12.67 -6.99
C ALA A 943 41.76 -12.58 -8.21
N GLU A 944 43.06 -12.83 -8.06
CA GLU A 944 44.04 -12.80 -9.16
C GLU A 944 43.64 -13.75 -10.30
N ARG A 945 43.15 -14.95 -9.96
CA ARG A 945 42.77 -16.01 -10.89
C ARG A 945 41.50 -15.70 -11.68
N ILE A 946 40.48 -15.15 -11.03
CA ILE A 946 39.20 -14.76 -11.65
C ILE A 946 39.34 -13.44 -12.44
N LEU A 947 40.19 -12.52 -12.00
CA LEU A 947 40.42 -11.20 -12.62
C LEU A 947 41.15 -11.25 -13.98
N GLN A 948 41.91 -12.31 -14.27
CA GLN A 948 42.72 -12.35 -15.50
C GLN A 948 41.87 -12.60 -16.77
N PRO A 949 41.99 -11.75 -17.81
CA PRO A 949 41.36 -11.99 -19.11
C PRO A 949 41.95 -13.24 -19.78
N SER A 950 41.11 -13.97 -20.51
CA SER A 950 41.52 -15.12 -21.31
C SER A 950 42.47 -14.69 -22.43
N ASN A 951 43.79 -14.77 -22.17
CA ASN A 951 44.79 -14.85 -23.23
C ASN A 951 44.68 -16.20 -23.93
N ASN A 952 43.66 -16.36 -24.77
CA ASN A 952 43.60 -17.39 -25.80
C ASN A 952 42.90 -16.82 -27.04
N ARG A 953 43.56 -15.83 -27.65
CA ARG A 953 43.65 -15.70 -29.11
C ARG A 953 45.12 -15.82 -29.47
N LEU A 954 45.65 -17.03 -29.39
CA LEU A 954 46.82 -17.38 -30.18
C LEU A 954 46.33 -17.63 -31.60
N LEU A 955 46.91 -16.86 -32.52
CA LEU A 955 46.79 -17.03 -33.97
C LEU A 955 47.07 -18.49 -34.35
N SER A 956 46.09 -19.13 -34.98
CA SER A 956 46.28 -20.11 -36.06
C SER A 956 45.03 -20.12 -36.93
#